data_AF-A0A159Z5T3-F1
#
_entry.id   AF-A0A159Z5T3-F1
#
_cell.length_a   1.000
_cell.length_b   1.000
_cell.length_c   1.000
_cell.angle_alpha   90.00
_cell.angle_beta   90.00
_cell.angle_gamma   90.00
#
_symmetry.space_group_name_H-M   'P 1'
#
loop_
_entity.id
_entity.type
_entity.pdbx_description
1 polymer ?
#
loop_
_entity_poly.entity_id
_entity_poly.type
_entity_poly.pdbx_seq_one_letter_code
_entity_poly.pdbx_strand_id
1 'polypeptide(L)'
;MDSGVKTTSVSASDLADEVLGNYQGSTVRIAVARLAALLSAMTGPAYATRAQLYADLSWPAGATGHVHGDPDPALTGTYKKSGNPGAGSWTRIGELPTGTVGQALLAAETEARRVATADGGVLRLTNVGGTADAATAELAPGVADIGIRSSLLLFYVPIATNTVSGPTLTIAGVTRELRIPGSGPVGAGEMVAGSGYLLKVQSTTVLHLLGGGASAAAIAEAVAGEAAARGTAIAAAIEGESAARVAALGEINLRMGGVEATAWYPVFNATYVAGQILESGSLLWGITSGDYRLEVAGKPIARLDEVDALSADVDTRLAALPLPASLLGDARKIAIAWRAESGAVFGGFREDGAFFSGGAPLGAEAVTLPSGAAALALDNGRVIRIGWGDVLTGPMQYKTAAMGFRAGTLRFVHDLGAAGHKVDAMDVSFSWPLAPAFTQIQPYLFYGQSLALEQNADAALTGEVAPGRALMYDTANSPSMSVVEASSGDKSDFGTSHYPNTDLARMVSLREVTGESPASAAAGALLPGLSASTGLVLSNHARAGWGMSGLVAKDQSSGHGIQYAGILRAAAHTRAFCDVHGRTMLQPVMSFIHGEADAGMFGYVYRDYLEKLQVRLTADLSLITGRSDQVSIALCQTSKIDHGGSGSLGQTVVGAAVRYPVAAAQLQVALDHPDRFICVGPKYHLERRLPTDGTHLSAVSSKLWGEYHGRALRSGQLPLHVSSYSRSGAVITLGVSGGDGSGLVVDTVQVSDPGNLGIQWWDNTASPRNVLSVNVSGRTIIVTLTGDPGVLGGAVRGVLGIGLKQTVEGDYGPSGGNRTSIRDSCPDLSTQGLPMQNWLCHDRFIEGDDTFTPRP
;
A
#
# COMPACT_ATOMS: atom_id res chain seq x y z
N MET A 1 18.38 -41.66 -30.42
CA MET A 1 19.58 -40.81 -30.18
C MET A 1 19.54 -40.46 -28.71
N ASP A 2 20.12 -41.32 -27.87
CA ASP A 2 20.04 -41.26 -26.41
C ASP A 2 21.35 -40.74 -25.80
N SER A 3 21.78 -39.55 -26.21
CA SER A 3 23.00 -38.91 -25.69
C SER A 3 22.72 -37.56 -25.03
N GLY A 4 21.67 -37.49 -24.21
CA GLY A 4 21.44 -36.37 -23.30
C GLY A 4 22.02 -36.66 -21.92
N VAL A 5 22.85 -35.76 -21.38
CA VAL A 5 23.34 -35.86 -19.99
C VAL A 5 22.19 -35.55 -19.03
N LYS A 6 21.88 -36.50 -18.13
CA LYS A 6 20.88 -36.32 -17.08
C LYS A 6 21.43 -35.33 -16.03
N THR A 7 20.81 -34.17 -15.88
CA THR A 7 21.24 -33.05 -15.02
C THR A 7 20.84 -33.23 -13.55
N THR A 8 21.15 -34.38 -12.95
CA THR A 8 20.95 -34.61 -11.49
C THR A 8 22.18 -34.20 -10.66
N SER A 9 23.22 -33.65 -11.29
CA SER A 9 24.50 -33.31 -10.65
C SER A 9 24.74 -31.81 -10.47
N VAL A 10 23.70 -30.99 -10.60
CA VAL A 10 23.81 -29.54 -10.43
C VAL A 10 22.93 -29.13 -9.26
N SER A 11 23.51 -28.47 -8.27
CA SER A 11 22.79 -27.89 -7.14
C SER A 11 21.84 -26.80 -7.64
N ALA A 12 20.63 -26.72 -7.06
CA ALA A 12 19.73 -25.60 -7.31
C ALA A 12 20.40 -24.28 -6.86
N SER A 13 20.25 -23.23 -7.67
CA SER A 13 20.80 -21.91 -7.39
C SER A 13 19.82 -20.84 -7.88
N ASP A 14 19.58 -19.83 -7.05
CA ASP A 14 18.78 -18.64 -7.40
C ASP A 14 19.59 -17.58 -8.15
N LEU A 15 20.89 -17.82 -8.32
CA LEU A 15 21.83 -16.99 -9.05
C LEU A 15 22.50 -17.79 -10.17
N ALA A 16 22.61 -17.20 -11.35
CA ALA A 16 23.32 -17.80 -12.48
C ALA A 16 23.95 -16.71 -13.34
N ASP A 17 25.22 -16.88 -13.71
CA ASP A 17 25.85 -16.06 -14.76
C ASP A 17 25.38 -16.52 -16.15
N GLU A 18 25.13 -17.82 -16.29
CA GLU A 18 24.75 -18.47 -17.54
C GLU A 18 23.79 -19.66 -17.30
N VAL A 19 22.95 -19.96 -18.29
CA VAL A 19 22.10 -21.15 -18.31
C VAL A 19 22.60 -22.15 -19.35
N LEU A 20 22.41 -23.45 -19.08
CA LEU A 20 22.64 -24.49 -20.08
C LEU A 20 21.36 -24.70 -20.90
N GLY A 21 21.47 -24.52 -22.22
CA GLY A 21 20.41 -24.80 -23.18
C GLY A 21 20.78 -25.95 -24.11
N ASN A 22 19.81 -26.45 -24.87
CA ASN A 22 20.07 -27.33 -26.01
C ASN A 22 19.74 -26.55 -27.29
N TYR A 23 20.69 -26.47 -28.21
CA TYR A 23 20.50 -25.85 -29.52
C TYR A 23 21.05 -26.76 -30.61
N GLN A 24 20.19 -27.13 -31.56
CA GLN A 24 20.53 -28.02 -32.68
C GLN A 24 21.18 -29.36 -32.26
N GLY A 25 20.73 -29.92 -31.14
CA GLY A 25 21.24 -31.22 -30.64
C GLY A 25 22.55 -31.11 -29.85
N SER A 26 23.03 -29.90 -29.57
CA SER A 26 24.22 -29.65 -28.74
C SER A 26 23.87 -28.86 -27.48
N THR A 27 24.55 -29.15 -26.36
CA THR A 27 24.47 -28.32 -25.16
C THR A 27 25.23 -27.01 -25.36
N VAL A 28 24.57 -25.89 -25.11
CA VAL A 28 25.13 -24.53 -25.22
C VAL A 28 25.05 -23.82 -23.88
N ARG A 29 25.98 -22.89 -23.63
CA ARG A 29 25.93 -21.96 -22.49
C ARG A 29 25.36 -20.64 -23.00
N ILE A 30 24.35 -20.11 -22.30
CA ILE A 30 23.69 -18.85 -22.66
C ILE A 30 23.83 -17.91 -21.46
N ALA A 31 24.56 -16.81 -21.63
CA ALA A 31 24.64 -15.78 -20.60
C ALA A 31 23.26 -15.28 -20.20
N VAL A 32 23.00 -15.07 -18.91
CA VAL A 32 21.68 -14.64 -18.43
C VAL A 32 21.25 -13.32 -19.06
N ALA A 33 22.18 -12.38 -19.30
CA ALA A 33 21.87 -11.14 -20.04
C ALA A 33 21.42 -11.40 -21.50
N ARG A 34 22.00 -12.42 -22.15
CA ARG A 34 21.61 -12.83 -23.51
C ARG A 34 20.27 -13.55 -23.48
N LEU A 35 20.01 -14.40 -22.49
CA LEU A 35 18.72 -15.06 -22.28
C LEU A 35 17.63 -14.02 -22.01
N ALA A 36 17.88 -13.04 -21.13
CA ALA A 36 16.98 -11.93 -20.87
C ALA A 36 16.67 -11.16 -22.15
N ALA A 37 17.70 -10.81 -22.95
CA ALA A 37 17.50 -10.17 -24.24
C ALA A 37 16.69 -11.03 -25.24
N LEU A 38 16.89 -12.35 -25.25
CA LEU A 38 16.12 -13.28 -26.08
C LEU A 38 14.65 -13.39 -25.61
N LEU A 39 14.42 -13.44 -24.30
CA LEU A 39 13.08 -13.46 -23.70
C LEU A 39 12.35 -12.14 -23.94
N SER A 40 13.02 -11.00 -23.76
CA SER A 40 12.49 -9.68 -24.07
C SER A 40 12.18 -9.51 -25.56
N ALA A 41 13.01 -10.06 -26.45
CA ALA A 41 12.76 -10.05 -27.89
C ALA A 41 11.59 -10.98 -28.32
N MET A 42 11.20 -11.93 -27.46
CA MET A 42 10.00 -12.76 -27.66
C MET A 42 8.74 -12.13 -27.06
N THR A 43 8.86 -11.06 -26.28
CA THR A 43 7.71 -10.23 -25.88
C THR A 43 7.41 -9.28 -27.03
N GLY A 44 6.34 -9.57 -27.76
CA GLY A 44 5.83 -8.75 -28.86
C GLY A 44 5.06 -7.52 -28.39
N PRO A 45 4.46 -6.76 -29.32
CA PRO A 45 3.82 -5.49 -29.03
C PRO A 45 2.44 -5.70 -28.39
N ALA A 46 1.94 -4.66 -27.70
CA ALA A 46 0.56 -4.59 -27.24
C ALA A 46 -0.18 -3.51 -28.01
N TYR A 47 -1.30 -3.86 -28.64
CA TYR A 47 -2.12 -2.95 -29.44
C TYR A 47 -3.59 -2.96 -29.02
N ALA A 48 -4.29 -1.86 -29.32
CA ALA A 48 -5.71 -1.76 -29.02
C ALA A 48 -6.53 -2.72 -29.89
N THR A 49 -6.20 -2.84 -31.18
CA THR A 49 -6.91 -3.71 -32.13
C THR A 49 -6.03 -4.77 -32.77
N ARG A 50 -6.64 -5.89 -33.16
CA ARG A 50 -6.00 -6.96 -33.93
C ARG A 50 -5.49 -6.44 -35.28
N ALA A 51 -6.18 -5.49 -35.89
CA ALA A 51 -5.75 -4.89 -37.16
C ALA A 51 -4.37 -4.21 -37.02
N GLN A 52 -4.14 -3.48 -35.93
CA GLN A 52 -2.85 -2.87 -35.64
C GLN A 52 -1.76 -3.92 -35.43
N LEU A 53 -2.05 -4.96 -34.65
CA LEU A 53 -1.11 -6.07 -34.45
C LEU A 53 -0.76 -6.76 -35.78
N TYR A 54 -1.75 -6.98 -36.65
CA TYR A 54 -1.54 -7.67 -37.93
C TYR A 54 -0.81 -6.80 -38.96
N ALA A 55 -0.85 -5.48 -38.82
CA ALA A 55 -0.04 -4.57 -39.63
C ALA A 55 1.43 -4.58 -39.21
N ASP A 56 1.74 -4.86 -37.94
CA ASP A 56 3.11 -4.93 -37.44
C ASP A 56 3.69 -6.35 -37.52
N LEU A 57 4.30 -6.65 -38.67
CA LEU A 57 4.99 -7.92 -38.91
C LEU A 57 6.49 -7.87 -38.59
N SER A 58 7.00 -6.76 -38.05
CA SER A 58 8.45 -6.54 -37.84
C SER A 58 9.07 -7.46 -36.77
N TRP A 59 8.24 -8.21 -36.05
CA TRP A 59 8.64 -9.08 -34.95
C TRP A 59 9.17 -10.45 -35.40
N PRO A 60 10.14 -11.03 -34.66
CA PRO A 60 10.68 -12.35 -34.95
C PRO A 60 9.63 -13.45 -34.78
N ALA A 61 9.80 -14.56 -35.51
CA ALA A 61 8.98 -15.75 -35.34
C ALA A 61 9.03 -16.24 -33.89
N GLY A 62 7.87 -16.52 -33.30
CA GLY A 62 7.74 -16.92 -31.91
C GLY A 62 7.42 -15.79 -30.93
N ALA A 63 7.53 -14.51 -31.34
CA ALA A 63 7.15 -13.39 -30.50
C ALA A 63 5.66 -13.46 -30.10
N THR A 64 5.33 -12.98 -28.90
CA THR A 64 3.98 -13.00 -28.34
C THR A 64 3.44 -11.58 -28.19
N GLY A 65 2.42 -11.21 -28.98
CA GLY A 65 1.77 -9.90 -28.96
C GLY A 65 0.41 -9.95 -28.27
N HIS A 66 -0.10 -8.80 -27.87
CA HIS A 66 -1.36 -8.69 -27.11
C HIS A 66 -2.33 -7.70 -27.75
N VAL A 67 -3.62 -8.04 -27.75
CA VAL A 67 -4.72 -7.15 -28.17
C VAL A 67 -5.63 -6.92 -26.96
N HIS A 68 -5.83 -5.66 -26.55
CA HIS A 68 -6.46 -5.33 -25.25
C HIS A 68 -7.81 -4.60 -25.32
N GLY A 69 -8.26 -4.14 -26.49
CA GLY A 69 -9.48 -3.33 -26.59
C GLY A 69 -10.08 -3.35 -28.00
N ASP A 70 -10.08 -4.51 -28.65
CA ASP A 70 -10.65 -4.63 -29.99
C ASP A 70 -12.18 -4.46 -29.91
N PRO A 71 -12.83 -3.71 -30.83
CA PRO A 71 -14.28 -3.59 -30.85
C PRO A 71 -15.03 -4.92 -30.90
N ASP A 72 -14.40 -5.98 -31.43
CA ASP A 72 -14.87 -7.36 -31.28
C ASP A 72 -14.17 -8.04 -30.08
N PRO A 73 -14.90 -8.32 -28.98
CA PRO A 73 -14.32 -8.95 -27.79
C PRO A 73 -13.65 -10.30 -28.06
N ALA A 74 -14.09 -11.04 -29.09
CA ALA A 74 -13.49 -12.33 -29.45
C ALA A 74 -12.05 -12.18 -30.00
N LEU A 75 -11.67 -10.98 -30.43
CA LEU A 75 -10.34 -10.67 -30.95
C LEU A 75 -9.37 -10.14 -29.89
N THR A 76 -9.88 -9.77 -28.71
CA THR A 76 -9.04 -9.46 -27.54
C THR A 76 -8.33 -10.74 -27.08
N GLY A 77 -7.03 -10.70 -26.83
CA GLY A 77 -6.28 -11.91 -26.46
C GLY A 77 -4.78 -11.86 -26.78
N THR A 78 -4.14 -13.00 -26.60
CA THR A 78 -2.71 -13.21 -26.83
C THR A 78 -2.49 -13.87 -28.18
N TYR A 79 -1.50 -13.39 -28.93
CA TYR A 79 -1.18 -13.83 -30.29
C TYR A 79 0.28 -14.20 -30.42
N LYS A 80 0.60 -15.18 -31.26
CA LYS A 80 1.96 -15.61 -31.58
C LYS A 80 2.32 -15.29 -33.02
N LYS A 81 3.51 -14.71 -33.22
CA LYS A 81 4.08 -14.38 -34.52
C LYS A 81 4.65 -15.61 -35.21
N SER A 82 4.38 -15.76 -36.49
CA SER A 82 5.03 -16.72 -37.39
C SER A 82 5.73 -15.99 -38.54
N GLY A 83 6.71 -16.66 -39.16
CA GLY A 83 7.50 -16.10 -40.27
C GLY A 83 8.55 -15.06 -39.84
N ASN A 84 9.46 -14.75 -40.77
CA ASN A 84 10.56 -13.81 -40.54
C ASN A 84 10.07 -12.40 -40.20
N PRO A 85 10.86 -11.58 -39.48
CA PRO A 85 10.63 -10.14 -39.35
C PRO A 85 10.28 -9.49 -40.70
N GLY A 86 9.18 -8.72 -40.74
CA GLY A 86 8.66 -8.06 -41.94
C GLY A 86 7.75 -8.93 -42.82
N ALA A 87 7.55 -10.21 -42.49
CA ALA A 87 6.68 -11.13 -43.24
C ALA A 87 5.90 -12.06 -42.28
N GLY A 88 5.01 -12.91 -42.80
CA GLY A 88 4.29 -13.91 -42.01
C GLY A 88 2.98 -13.42 -41.40
N SER A 89 2.53 -14.03 -40.30
CA SER A 89 1.22 -13.76 -39.71
C SER A 89 1.20 -13.93 -38.19
N TRP A 90 0.23 -13.28 -37.55
CA TRP A 90 -0.11 -13.48 -36.15
C TRP A 90 -1.25 -14.51 -36.02
N THR A 91 -1.18 -15.37 -35.00
CA THR A 91 -2.23 -16.36 -34.70
C THR A 91 -2.61 -16.25 -33.23
N ARG A 92 -3.90 -16.16 -32.90
CA ARG A 92 -4.37 -16.12 -31.51
C ARG A 92 -4.07 -17.45 -30.81
N ILE A 93 -3.47 -17.39 -29.62
CA ILE A 93 -3.07 -18.57 -28.83
C ILE A 93 -3.77 -18.68 -27.47
N GLY A 94 -4.53 -17.66 -27.06
CA GLY A 94 -5.31 -17.71 -25.83
C GLY A 94 -5.87 -16.35 -25.44
N GLU A 95 -6.55 -16.32 -24.30
CA GLU A 95 -6.97 -15.06 -23.66
C GLU A 95 -5.75 -14.23 -23.23
N LEU A 96 -5.98 -12.96 -22.87
CA LEU A 96 -4.94 -12.19 -22.19
C LEU A 96 -4.55 -12.92 -20.89
N PRO A 97 -3.25 -13.01 -20.55
CA PRO A 97 -2.85 -13.63 -19.29
C PRO A 97 -3.53 -12.87 -18.16
N THR A 98 -4.22 -13.59 -17.27
CA THR A 98 -4.97 -13.04 -16.12
C THR A 98 -4.05 -12.51 -15.00
N GLY A 99 -2.92 -11.91 -15.38
CA GLY A 99 -2.01 -11.22 -14.47
C GLY A 99 -2.59 -9.87 -14.08
N THR A 100 -2.73 -9.67 -12.78
CA THR A 100 -3.31 -8.53 -12.05
C THR A 100 -2.85 -7.15 -12.56
N VAL A 101 -1.66 -7.06 -13.16
CA VAL A 101 -1.07 -5.81 -13.65
C VAL A 101 -1.75 -5.31 -14.92
N GLY A 102 -2.14 -6.19 -15.85
CA GLY A 102 -2.79 -5.78 -17.11
C GLY A 102 -4.20 -5.24 -16.90
N GLN A 103 -4.96 -5.86 -15.99
CA GLN A 103 -6.29 -5.35 -15.61
C GLN A 103 -6.22 -4.09 -14.75
N ALA A 104 -5.24 -3.98 -13.85
CA ALA A 104 -5.03 -2.75 -13.08
C ALA A 104 -4.65 -1.57 -14.00
N LEU A 105 -3.80 -1.80 -15.01
CA LEU A 105 -3.41 -0.76 -15.95
C LEU A 105 -4.58 -0.37 -16.88
N LEU A 106 -5.33 -1.33 -17.40
CA LEU A 106 -6.50 -1.06 -18.24
C LEU A 106 -7.64 -0.40 -17.44
N ALA A 107 -7.85 -0.81 -16.19
CA ALA A 107 -8.82 -0.18 -15.30
C ALA A 107 -8.38 1.24 -14.90
N ALA A 108 -7.09 1.45 -14.61
CA ALA A 108 -6.55 2.77 -14.31
C ALA A 108 -6.59 3.71 -15.52
N GLU A 109 -6.32 3.21 -16.73
CA GLU A 109 -6.40 4.01 -17.96
C GLU A 109 -7.85 4.33 -18.34
N THR A 110 -8.77 3.37 -18.16
CA THR A 110 -10.20 3.59 -18.35
C THR A 110 -10.74 4.60 -17.35
N GLU A 111 -10.35 4.48 -16.08
CA GLU A 111 -10.74 5.42 -15.02
C GLU A 111 -10.12 6.81 -15.22
N ALA A 112 -8.87 6.89 -15.66
CA ALA A 112 -8.21 8.17 -15.98
C ALA A 112 -8.88 8.87 -17.16
N ARG A 113 -9.27 8.14 -18.22
CA ARG A 113 -10.06 8.69 -19.34
C ARG A 113 -11.46 9.11 -18.87
N ARG A 114 -12.06 8.35 -17.96
CA ARG A 114 -13.37 8.65 -17.37
C ARG A 114 -13.34 9.95 -16.57
N VAL A 115 -12.35 10.13 -15.69
CA VAL A 115 -12.15 11.34 -14.88
C VAL A 115 -11.81 12.55 -15.75
N ALA A 116 -10.90 12.40 -16.73
CA ALA A 116 -10.54 13.48 -17.65
C ALA A 116 -11.73 13.97 -18.50
N THR A 117 -12.63 13.05 -18.90
CA THR A 117 -13.85 13.39 -19.65
C THR A 117 -14.89 14.04 -18.75
N ALA A 118 -14.99 13.61 -17.49
CA ALA A 118 -16.01 14.07 -16.55
C ALA A 118 -15.70 15.44 -15.91
N ASP A 119 -14.42 15.85 -15.85
CA ASP A 119 -13.98 17.08 -15.19
C ASP A 119 -13.63 18.25 -16.14
N GLY A 120 -13.62 18.04 -17.47
CA GLY A 120 -13.31 19.12 -18.42
C GLY A 120 -13.77 18.97 -19.88
N GLY A 121 -14.45 17.88 -20.25
CA GLY A 121 -14.88 17.62 -21.63
C GLY A 121 -16.25 18.22 -21.98
N VAL A 122 -16.43 18.64 -23.25
CA VAL A 122 -17.74 18.93 -23.83
C VAL A 122 -18.30 17.63 -24.43
N LEU A 123 -19.40 17.11 -23.87
CA LEU A 123 -20.02 15.89 -24.38
C LEU A 123 -20.99 16.18 -25.52
N ARG A 124 -20.76 15.55 -26.67
CA ARG A 124 -21.66 15.68 -27.82
C ARG A 124 -22.91 14.81 -27.62
N LEU A 125 -24.07 15.42 -27.76
CA LEU A 125 -25.34 14.71 -27.81
C LEU A 125 -25.56 14.09 -29.19
N THR A 126 -26.17 12.92 -29.21
CA THR A 126 -26.47 12.11 -30.40
C THR A 126 -27.94 11.73 -30.43
N ASN A 127 -28.40 11.13 -31.53
CA ASN A 127 -29.80 10.67 -31.68
C ASN A 127 -30.84 11.75 -31.35
N VAL A 128 -30.60 12.98 -31.82
CA VAL A 128 -31.51 14.11 -31.55
C VAL A 128 -32.83 13.87 -32.28
N GLY A 129 -33.93 13.78 -31.52
CA GLY A 129 -35.30 13.60 -32.00
C GLY A 129 -36.29 14.49 -31.25
N GLY A 130 -37.59 14.23 -31.40
CA GLY A 130 -38.67 15.01 -30.76
C GLY A 130 -39.10 16.23 -31.60
N THR A 131 -39.75 17.20 -30.95
CA THR A 131 -40.15 18.48 -31.58
C THR A 131 -39.18 19.59 -31.23
N ALA A 132 -39.29 20.73 -31.90
CA ALA A 132 -38.46 21.90 -31.59
C ALA A 132 -38.66 22.45 -30.17
N ASP A 133 -39.85 22.21 -29.58
CA ASP A 133 -40.23 22.69 -28.26
C ASP A 133 -40.03 21.62 -27.16
N ALA A 134 -39.93 20.35 -27.55
CA ALA A 134 -39.70 19.20 -26.68
C ALA A 134 -38.78 18.17 -27.35
N ALA A 135 -37.48 18.47 -27.33
CA ALA A 135 -36.45 17.65 -27.94
C ALA A 135 -36.03 16.48 -27.04
N THR A 136 -35.50 15.45 -27.67
CA THR A 136 -34.89 14.27 -27.01
C THR A 136 -33.50 14.07 -27.59
N ALA A 137 -32.54 13.67 -26.77
CA ALA A 137 -31.20 13.33 -27.23
C ALA A 137 -30.53 12.33 -26.28
N GLU A 138 -29.52 11.62 -26.78
CA GLU A 138 -28.77 10.61 -26.04
C GLU A 138 -27.30 11.02 -25.90
N LEU A 139 -26.67 10.60 -24.81
CA LEU A 139 -25.22 10.60 -24.71
C LEU A 139 -24.66 9.59 -25.74
N ALA A 140 -23.52 9.92 -26.34
CA ALA A 140 -22.86 8.98 -27.25
C ALA A 140 -22.56 7.65 -26.52
N PRO A 141 -22.66 6.48 -27.20
CA PRO A 141 -22.57 5.16 -26.56
C PRO A 141 -21.31 4.91 -25.72
N GLY A 142 -20.20 5.60 -26.00
CA GLY A 142 -18.94 5.49 -25.25
C GLY A 142 -18.85 6.33 -23.98
N VAL A 143 -19.88 7.12 -23.64
CA VAL A 143 -19.91 7.99 -22.45
C VAL A 143 -21.26 7.93 -21.71
N ALA A 144 -22.11 6.95 -22.03
CA ALA A 144 -23.45 6.84 -21.48
C ALA A 144 -23.47 6.55 -19.97
N ASP A 145 -22.39 5.95 -19.46
CA ASP A 145 -22.16 5.59 -18.05
C ASP A 145 -21.70 6.76 -17.17
N ILE A 146 -21.24 7.87 -17.75
CA ILE A 146 -20.76 9.06 -17.02
C ILE A 146 -21.88 9.72 -16.19
N GLY A 147 -23.13 9.55 -16.62
CA GLY A 147 -24.30 10.17 -15.98
C GLY A 147 -24.35 11.69 -16.18
N ILE A 148 -25.57 12.26 -16.19
CA ILE A 148 -25.76 13.70 -16.33
C ILE A 148 -25.74 14.35 -14.93
N ARG A 149 -24.67 15.08 -14.60
CA ARG A 149 -24.47 15.78 -13.32
C ARG A 149 -24.37 17.29 -13.48
N SER A 150 -24.56 18.05 -12.40
CA SER A 150 -24.40 19.51 -12.41
C SER A 150 -23.00 19.92 -12.88
N SER A 151 -22.92 21.03 -13.61
CA SER A 151 -21.72 21.61 -14.24
C SER A 151 -21.17 20.90 -15.48
N LEU A 152 -21.77 19.79 -15.92
CA LEU A 152 -21.39 19.12 -17.16
C LEU A 152 -21.68 20.00 -18.39
N LEU A 153 -20.75 20.05 -19.35
CA LEU A 153 -20.92 20.74 -20.62
C LEU A 153 -21.39 19.78 -21.72
N LEU A 154 -22.40 20.19 -22.48
CA LEU A 154 -23.02 19.41 -23.54
C LEU A 154 -23.03 20.20 -24.84
N PHE A 155 -22.76 19.54 -25.97
CA PHE A 155 -22.94 20.11 -27.30
C PHE A 155 -24.20 19.55 -27.94
N TYR A 156 -25.12 20.44 -28.29
CA TYR A 156 -26.46 20.15 -28.80
C TYR A 156 -26.69 20.84 -30.15
N VAL A 157 -27.32 20.12 -31.09
CA VAL A 157 -27.74 20.66 -32.39
C VAL A 157 -29.23 20.35 -32.57
N PRO A 158 -30.14 21.34 -32.49
CA PRO A 158 -31.56 21.12 -32.68
C PRO A 158 -31.87 20.79 -34.15
N ILE A 159 -32.85 19.92 -34.35
CA ILE A 159 -33.33 19.50 -35.68
C ILE A 159 -34.42 20.41 -36.26
N ALA A 160 -35.01 21.29 -35.44
CA ALA A 160 -36.06 22.23 -35.82
C ALA A 160 -35.97 23.49 -34.94
N THR A 161 -36.48 24.62 -35.44
CA THR A 161 -36.45 25.91 -34.72
C THR A 161 -37.57 25.98 -33.68
N ASN A 162 -37.25 26.28 -32.41
CA ASN A 162 -38.26 26.31 -31.34
C ASN A 162 -39.29 27.43 -31.58
N THR A 163 -40.55 27.15 -31.25
CA THR A 163 -41.68 28.07 -31.43
C THR A 163 -42.21 28.62 -30.10
N VAL A 164 -41.85 28.00 -28.97
CA VAL A 164 -42.24 28.45 -27.63
C VAL A 164 -41.03 28.96 -26.82
N SER A 165 -41.32 29.78 -25.81
CA SER A 165 -40.34 30.16 -24.78
C SER A 165 -40.13 29.01 -23.80
N GLY A 166 -38.88 28.75 -23.43
CA GLY A 166 -38.48 27.62 -22.56
C GLY A 166 -38.60 26.25 -23.21
N PRO A 167 -38.02 26.00 -24.42
CA PRO A 167 -38.01 24.66 -24.99
C PRO A 167 -37.32 23.67 -24.07
N THR A 168 -37.74 22.41 -24.12
CA THR A 168 -37.21 21.35 -23.25
C THR A 168 -36.32 20.37 -24.03
N LEU A 169 -35.34 19.79 -23.34
CA LEU A 169 -34.46 18.75 -23.85
C LEU A 169 -34.39 17.59 -22.86
N THR A 170 -34.83 16.41 -23.30
CA THR A 170 -34.79 15.16 -22.52
C THR A 170 -33.53 14.38 -22.84
N ILE A 171 -32.70 14.15 -21.81
CA ILE A 171 -31.44 13.41 -21.92
C ILE A 171 -31.39 12.37 -20.81
N ALA A 172 -31.11 11.13 -21.18
CA ALA A 172 -31.10 9.98 -20.27
C ALA A 172 -32.40 9.87 -19.45
N GLY A 173 -33.55 10.06 -20.11
CA GLY A 173 -34.88 9.95 -19.50
C GLY A 173 -35.30 11.13 -18.62
N VAL A 174 -34.48 12.18 -18.49
CA VAL A 174 -34.79 13.35 -17.66
C VAL A 174 -34.97 14.59 -18.54
N THR A 175 -36.16 15.20 -18.47
CA THR A 175 -36.52 16.42 -19.21
C THR A 175 -36.02 17.67 -18.48
N ARG A 176 -35.34 18.54 -19.21
CA ARG A 176 -34.77 19.79 -18.69
C ARG A 176 -35.20 20.99 -19.53
N GLU A 177 -35.55 22.09 -18.87
CA GLU A 177 -35.87 23.36 -19.52
C GLU A 177 -34.57 24.08 -19.94
N LEU A 178 -34.54 24.62 -21.16
CA LEU A 178 -33.44 25.45 -21.67
C LEU A 178 -33.61 26.89 -21.22
N ARG A 179 -32.60 27.44 -20.54
CA ARG A 179 -32.61 28.80 -19.99
C ARG A 179 -31.33 29.55 -20.33
N ILE A 180 -31.42 30.87 -20.44
CA ILE A 180 -30.25 31.73 -20.58
C ILE A 180 -29.76 32.10 -19.16
N PRO A 181 -28.46 31.98 -18.85
CA PRO A 181 -27.90 32.37 -17.56
C PRO A 181 -28.30 33.79 -17.16
N GLY A 182 -29.07 33.91 -16.08
CA GLY A 182 -29.45 35.22 -15.52
C GLY A 182 -30.56 35.98 -16.24
N SER A 183 -31.10 35.50 -17.37
CA SER A 183 -32.10 36.27 -18.15
C SER A 183 -33.42 35.55 -18.46
N GLY A 184 -33.64 34.33 -17.96
CA GLY A 184 -34.93 33.62 -18.06
C GLY A 184 -34.93 32.42 -19.04
N PRO A 185 -36.11 31.88 -19.40
CA PRO A 185 -36.22 30.82 -20.41
C PRO A 185 -35.69 31.27 -21.77
N VAL A 186 -35.15 30.34 -22.57
CA VAL A 186 -34.75 30.63 -23.96
C VAL A 186 -35.98 31.04 -24.77
N GLY A 187 -35.91 32.15 -25.48
CA GLY A 187 -37.03 32.73 -26.23
C GLY A 187 -37.46 31.89 -27.44
N ALA A 188 -38.68 32.10 -27.92
CA ALA A 188 -39.17 31.52 -29.17
C ALA A 188 -38.28 31.96 -30.35
N GLY A 189 -37.82 30.99 -31.16
CA GLY A 189 -36.97 31.21 -32.32
C GLY A 189 -35.46 31.27 -32.05
N GLU A 190 -35.02 31.19 -30.80
CA GLU A 190 -33.59 31.33 -30.43
C GLU A 190 -32.76 30.04 -30.62
N MET A 191 -33.41 28.87 -30.59
CA MET A 191 -32.80 27.57 -30.91
C MET A 191 -33.07 27.23 -32.38
N VAL A 192 -32.21 27.70 -33.28
CA VAL A 192 -32.35 27.56 -34.75
C VAL A 192 -31.88 26.18 -35.22
N ALA A 193 -32.69 25.53 -36.06
CA ALA A 193 -32.38 24.24 -36.66
C ALA A 193 -30.97 24.21 -37.31
N GLY A 194 -30.17 23.20 -36.97
CA GLY A 194 -28.83 22.98 -37.55
C GLY A 194 -27.69 23.84 -36.95
N SER A 195 -27.99 24.76 -36.03
CA SER A 195 -26.99 25.55 -35.31
C SER A 195 -26.43 24.78 -34.10
N GLY A 196 -25.15 24.94 -33.79
CA GLY A 196 -24.56 24.32 -32.60
C GLY A 196 -24.73 25.17 -31.35
N TYR A 197 -25.05 24.52 -30.23
CA TYR A 197 -25.25 25.15 -28.93
C TYR A 197 -24.45 24.42 -27.85
N LEU A 198 -23.75 25.20 -27.02
CA LEU A 198 -23.06 24.72 -25.82
C LEU A 198 -23.96 24.94 -24.60
N LEU A 199 -24.32 23.84 -23.94
CA LEU A 199 -25.21 23.83 -22.79
C LEU A 199 -24.44 23.41 -21.54
N LYS A 200 -24.81 23.95 -20.38
CA LYS A 200 -24.33 23.53 -19.06
C LYS A 200 -25.49 22.97 -18.26
N VAL A 201 -25.31 21.79 -17.68
CA VAL A 201 -26.27 21.22 -16.73
C VAL A 201 -26.23 22.04 -15.45
N GLN A 202 -27.28 22.81 -15.17
CA GLN A 202 -27.34 23.60 -13.95
C GLN A 202 -27.96 22.81 -12.80
N SER A 203 -29.03 22.07 -13.11
CA SER A 203 -29.73 21.21 -12.15
C SER A 203 -30.31 19.98 -12.85
N THR A 204 -31.03 19.15 -12.11
CA THR A 204 -31.77 18.01 -12.67
C THR A 204 -32.85 18.43 -13.67
N THR A 205 -33.34 19.67 -13.61
CA THR A 205 -34.46 20.18 -14.41
C THR A 205 -34.08 21.36 -15.32
N VAL A 206 -32.85 21.88 -15.27
CA VAL A 206 -32.44 23.08 -16.03
C VAL A 206 -31.11 22.89 -16.75
N LEU A 207 -31.10 23.28 -18.02
CA LEU A 207 -29.90 23.43 -18.86
C LEU A 207 -29.69 24.92 -19.17
N HIS A 208 -28.51 25.43 -18.88
CA HIS A 208 -28.10 26.78 -19.22
C HIS A 208 -27.46 26.82 -20.60
N LEU A 209 -27.96 27.67 -21.48
CA LEU A 209 -27.34 27.97 -22.77
C LEU A 209 -26.14 28.90 -22.55
N LEU A 210 -24.92 28.39 -22.73
CA LEU A 210 -23.69 29.18 -22.52
C LEU A 210 -23.23 29.93 -23.77
N GLY A 211 -23.59 29.45 -24.95
CA GLY A 211 -23.26 30.06 -26.24
C GLY A 211 -23.76 29.22 -27.42
N GLY A 212 -24.00 29.84 -28.57
CA GLY A 212 -24.49 29.17 -29.77
C GLY A 212 -24.89 30.16 -30.88
N GLY A 213 -25.31 29.62 -32.04
CA GLY A 213 -25.71 30.40 -33.21
C GLY A 213 -24.72 30.38 -34.39
N ALA A 214 -23.59 29.67 -34.25
CA ALA A 214 -22.69 29.38 -35.36
C ALA A 214 -23.07 28.03 -36.01
N SER A 215 -22.79 27.88 -37.31
CA SER A 215 -23.04 26.62 -38.03
C SER A 215 -22.24 25.47 -37.40
N ALA A 216 -22.79 24.27 -37.41
CA ALA A 216 -22.11 23.08 -36.87
C ALA A 216 -20.69 22.88 -37.45
N ALA A 217 -20.45 23.35 -38.69
CA ALA A 217 -19.15 23.35 -39.34
C ALA A 217 -18.18 24.36 -38.70
N ALA A 218 -18.61 25.60 -38.43
CA ALA A 218 -17.75 26.63 -37.82
C ALA A 218 -17.35 26.29 -36.38
N ILE A 219 -18.23 25.63 -35.63
CA ILE A 219 -17.92 25.19 -34.26
C ILE A 219 -17.03 23.94 -34.28
N ALA A 220 -17.25 22.99 -35.20
CA ALA A 220 -16.35 21.86 -35.38
C ALA A 220 -14.94 22.30 -35.79
N GLU A 221 -14.83 23.34 -36.62
CA GLU A 221 -13.56 23.94 -37.05
C GLU A 221 -12.88 24.70 -35.91
N ALA A 222 -13.63 25.43 -35.06
CA ALA A 222 -13.07 26.09 -33.87
C ALA A 222 -12.63 25.08 -32.79
N VAL A 223 -13.41 24.03 -32.54
CA VAL A 223 -13.07 22.98 -31.56
C VAL A 223 -11.95 22.09 -32.07
N ALA A 224 -11.91 21.76 -33.38
CA ALA A 224 -10.78 21.08 -33.98
C ALA A 224 -9.53 21.98 -34.00
N GLY A 225 -9.69 23.29 -34.23
CA GLY A 225 -8.63 24.28 -34.16
C GLY A 225 -8.07 24.42 -32.74
N GLU A 226 -8.90 24.41 -31.71
CA GLU A 226 -8.45 24.50 -30.32
C GLU A 226 -7.92 23.17 -29.76
N ALA A 227 -8.47 22.03 -30.19
CA ALA A 227 -7.92 20.71 -29.90
C ALA A 227 -6.59 20.47 -30.62
N ALA A 228 -6.46 20.95 -31.87
CA ALA A 228 -5.19 20.95 -32.60
C ALA A 228 -4.20 21.95 -32.00
N ALA A 229 -4.64 23.13 -31.56
CA ALA A 229 -3.77 24.10 -30.88
C ALA A 229 -3.31 23.60 -29.51
N ARG A 230 -4.18 22.92 -28.74
CA ARG A 230 -3.80 22.25 -27.48
C ARG A 230 -2.94 21.01 -27.71
N GLY A 231 -3.24 20.20 -28.72
CA GLY A 231 -2.41 19.07 -29.12
C GLY A 231 -1.02 19.50 -29.60
N THR A 232 -0.96 20.60 -30.36
CA THR A 232 0.30 21.22 -30.80
C THR A 232 1.02 21.92 -29.65
N ALA A 233 0.31 22.54 -28.69
CA ALA A 233 0.91 23.13 -27.50
C ALA A 233 1.42 22.09 -26.49
N ILE A 234 0.76 20.93 -26.39
CA ILE A 234 1.20 19.80 -25.56
C ILE A 234 2.37 19.08 -26.24
N ALA A 235 2.32 18.86 -27.56
CA ALA A 235 3.45 18.31 -28.32
C ALA A 235 4.65 19.28 -28.34
N ALA A 236 4.42 20.59 -28.46
CA ALA A 236 5.46 21.62 -28.37
C ALA A 236 5.96 21.84 -26.93
N ALA A 237 5.17 21.56 -25.90
CA ALA A 237 5.64 21.53 -24.51
C ALA A 237 6.51 20.30 -24.25
N ILE A 238 6.17 19.16 -24.83
CA ILE A 238 6.92 17.90 -24.69
C ILE A 238 8.22 17.91 -25.52
N GLU A 239 8.21 18.44 -26.75
CA GLU A 239 9.42 18.54 -27.58
C GLU A 239 10.24 19.82 -27.32
N GLY A 240 9.59 20.93 -26.98
CA GLY A 240 10.23 22.23 -26.73
C GLY A 240 10.96 22.33 -25.39
N GLU A 241 10.55 21.58 -24.35
CA GLU A 241 11.24 21.61 -23.05
C GLU A 241 12.58 20.85 -23.07
N SER A 242 12.77 19.95 -24.04
CA SER A 242 14.02 19.20 -24.25
C SER A 242 15.00 19.90 -25.21
N ALA A 243 14.49 20.59 -26.24
CA ALA A 243 15.33 21.23 -27.27
C ALA A 243 15.65 22.71 -26.98
N ALA A 244 14.75 23.47 -26.33
CA ALA A 244 14.99 24.89 -26.02
C ALA A 244 15.95 25.12 -24.84
N ARG A 245 16.21 24.10 -24.01
CA ARG A 245 17.21 24.16 -22.92
C ARG A 245 18.66 23.98 -23.39
N VAL A 246 18.89 23.55 -24.63
CA VAL A 246 20.26 23.37 -25.18
C VAL A 246 20.65 24.49 -26.16
N ALA A 247 19.70 25.24 -26.74
CA ALA A 247 20.00 26.20 -27.82
C ALA A 247 19.89 27.70 -27.47
N ALA A 248 19.49 28.08 -26.24
CA ALA A 248 19.30 29.49 -25.85
C ALA A 248 20.29 30.02 -24.79
N LEU A 249 21.47 29.42 -24.67
CA LEU A 249 22.61 29.99 -23.95
C LEU A 249 23.71 30.35 -24.95
N GLY A 250 23.57 31.51 -25.58
CA GLY A 250 24.72 32.23 -26.09
C GLY A 250 25.53 32.73 -24.88
N GLU A 251 26.53 31.97 -24.46
CA GLU A 251 27.60 32.45 -23.60
C GLU A 251 28.26 33.66 -24.25
N ILE A 252 28.21 34.83 -23.59
CA ILE A 252 29.20 35.88 -23.82
C ILE A 252 30.14 35.85 -22.63
N ASN A 253 31.27 35.17 -22.81
CA ASN A 253 32.40 35.21 -21.89
C ASN A 253 33.08 36.57 -21.98
N LEU A 254 32.92 37.42 -20.96
CA LEU A 254 33.78 38.59 -20.76
C LEU A 254 34.92 38.21 -19.82
N ARG A 255 36.12 38.03 -20.39
CA ARG A 255 37.35 37.87 -19.62
C ARG A 255 37.94 39.22 -19.28
N MET A 256 38.03 39.55 -17.98
CA MET A 256 38.86 40.64 -17.48
C MET A 256 39.61 40.20 -16.22
N GLY A 257 40.94 40.27 -16.24
CA GLY A 257 41.77 40.26 -15.02
C GLY A 257 41.84 38.98 -14.19
N GLY A 258 41.39 37.82 -14.67
CA GLY A 258 41.56 36.53 -13.97
C GLY A 258 40.43 36.12 -13.03
N VAL A 259 39.28 36.82 -13.04
CA VAL A 259 38.06 36.41 -12.33
C VAL A 259 36.90 36.33 -13.33
N GLU A 260 36.17 35.21 -13.34
CA GLU A 260 34.92 35.05 -14.10
C GLU A 260 33.72 35.35 -13.18
N ALA A 261 32.82 36.24 -13.61
CA ALA A 261 31.58 36.53 -12.90
C ALA A 261 30.39 36.44 -13.86
N THR A 262 29.35 35.70 -13.45
CA THR A 262 28.09 35.58 -14.19
C THR A 262 26.97 36.23 -13.37
N ALA A 263 26.42 37.34 -13.84
CA ALA A 263 25.29 38.02 -13.22
C ALA A 263 23.99 37.74 -14.00
N TRP A 264 22.91 37.42 -13.28
CA TRP A 264 21.57 37.27 -13.84
C TRP A 264 20.72 38.45 -13.35
N TYR A 265 20.23 39.26 -14.30
CA TYR A 265 19.51 40.54 -14.21
C TYR A 265 20.38 41.84 -14.23
N PRO A 266 20.28 42.66 -15.30
CA PRO A 266 20.94 43.95 -15.36
C PRO A 266 20.02 45.09 -14.89
N VAL A 267 20.59 46.05 -14.15
CA VAL A 267 20.27 47.46 -14.34
C VAL A 267 21.59 48.15 -14.71
N PHE A 268 21.74 48.52 -15.98
CA PHE A 268 22.77 49.48 -16.38
C PHE A 268 22.15 50.87 -16.33
N ASN A 269 22.48 51.64 -15.29
CA ASN A 269 22.56 53.09 -15.44
C ASN A 269 24.05 53.48 -15.47
N ALA A 270 24.37 54.74 -15.80
CA ALA A 270 25.76 55.18 -15.93
C ALA A 270 26.58 55.00 -14.62
N THR A 271 25.94 54.76 -13.48
CA THR A 271 26.53 54.79 -12.15
C THR A 271 26.84 53.40 -11.57
N TYR A 272 26.12 52.35 -11.94
CA TYR A 272 26.30 51.00 -11.35
C TYR A 272 26.49 49.91 -12.41
N VAL A 273 27.46 49.02 -12.17
CA VAL A 273 27.72 47.82 -12.98
C VAL A 273 26.92 46.60 -12.53
N ALA A 274 26.46 46.58 -11.28
CA ALA A 274 25.55 45.58 -10.73
C ALA A 274 24.82 46.17 -9.51
N GLY A 275 23.61 45.71 -9.18
CA GLY A 275 22.91 46.16 -7.98
C GLY A 275 21.41 45.92 -8.01
N GLN A 276 20.75 46.18 -6.88
CA GLN A 276 19.31 46.08 -6.71
C GLN A 276 18.76 47.41 -6.18
N ILE A 277 17.69 47.88 -6.81
CA ILE A 277 16.93 49.07 -6.42
C ILE A 277 15.56 48.60 -5.94
N LEU A 278 15.08 49.13 -4.81
CA LEU A 278 13.73 48.87 -4.33
C LEU A 278 12.69 49.52 -5.28
N GLU A 279 11.42 49.08 -5.22
CA GLU A 279 10.33 49.71 -5.99
C GLU A 279 10.19 51.21 -5.69
N SER A 280 10.67 51.68 -4.53
CA SER A 280 10.74 53.09 -4.16
C SER A 280 11.81 53.90 -4.91
N GLY A 281 12.59 53.27 -5.80
CA GLY A 281 13.71 53.90 -6.51
C GLY A 281 14.98 54.06 -5.68
N SER A 282 14.99 53.58 -4.43
CA SER A 282 16.16 53.63 -3.54
C SER A 282 17.09 52.44 -3.78
N LEU A 283 18.40 52.67 -3.91
CA LEU A 283 19.40 51.61 -4.05
C LEU A 283 19.45 50.78 -2.77
N LEU A 284 19.14 49.49 -2.84
CA LEU A 284 19.30 48.56 -1.72
C LEU A 284 20.79 48.20 -1.58
N TRP A 285 21.41 47.80 -2.69
CA TRP A 285 22.85 47.65 -2.81
C TRP A 285 23.29 47.80 -4.28
N GLY A 286 24.53 48.19 -4.53
CA GLY A 286 25.07 48.28 -5.88
C GLY A 286 26.59 48.34 -5.90
N ILE A 287 27.19 47.99 -7.04
CA ILE A 287 28.61 48.11 -7.32
C ILE A 287 28.78 49.23 -8.34
N THR A 288 29.50 50.29 -7.97
CA THR A 288 29.68 51.46 -8.83
C THR A 288 30.50 51.13 -10.08
N SER A 289 30.13 51.73 -11.21
CA SER A 289 30.73 51.47 -12.52
C SER A 289 32.14 52.06 -12.71
N GLY A 290 32.50 53.07 -11.93
CA GLY A 290 33.79 53.78 -12.05
C GLY A 290 34.89 53.25 -11.14
N ASP A 291 34.58 52.96 -9.87
CA ASP A 291 35.56 52.60 -8.84
C ASP A 291 35.27 51.28 -8.13
N TYR A 292 34.29 50.52 -8.62
CA TYR A 292 33.89 49.18 -8.15
C TYR A 292 33.65 49.10 -6.64
N ARG A 293 33.00 50.12 -6.09
CA ARG A 293 32.62 50.16 -4.68
C ARG A 293 31.30 49.47 -4.46
N LEU A 294 31.27 48.57 -3.49
CA LEU A 294 30.03 48.05 -2.95
C LEU A 294 29.38 49.15 -2.12
N GLU A 295 28.17 49.54 -2.51
CA GLU A 295 27.30 50.42 -1.76
C GLU A 295 26.09 49.66 -1.24
N VAL A 296 25.63 49.99 -0.04
CA VAL A 296 24.37 49.47 0.55
C VAL A 296 23.56 50.67 1.03
N ALA A 297 22.29 50.75 0.66
CA ALA A 297 21.44 51.91 0.89
C ALA A 297 22.04 53.24 0.34
N GLY A 298 22.78 53.18 -0.77
CA GLY A 298 23.47 54.34 -1.38
C GLY A 298 24.67 54.86 -0.59
N LYS A 299 25.23 54.05 0.31
CA LYS A 299 26.46 54.39 1.05
C LYS A 299 27.58 53.41 0.72
N PRO A 300 28.79 53.88 0.38
CA PRO A 300 29.92 53.01 0.06
C PRO A 300 30.43 52.28 1.30
N ILE A 301 30.65 50.98 1.15
CA ILE A 301 31.11 50.06 2.20
C ILE A 301 32.60 49.77 2.03
N ALA A 302 33.00 49.31 0.83
CA ALA A 302 34.38 48.97 0.48
C ALA A 302 34.57 48.92 -1.04
N ARG A 303 35.80 49.01 -1.53
CA ARG A 303 36.13 48.66 -2.93
C ARG A 303 36.30 47.15 -3.07
N LEU A 304 35.93 46.59 -4.22
CA LEU A 304 35.94 45.14 -4.46
C LEU A 304 37.34 44.51 -4.27
N ASP A 305 38.40 45.25 -4.60
CA ASP A 305 39.82 44.86 -4.45
C ASP A 305 40.34 44.96 -3.01
N GLU A 306 39.56 45.54 -2.10
CA GLU A 306 39.88 45.68 -0.67
C GLU A 306 39.12 44.66 0.20
N VAL A 307 38.14 43.93 -0.36
CA VAL A 307 37.21 43.05 0.38
C VAL A 307 37.94 41.90 1.10
N ASP A 308 38.98 41.34 0.47
CA ASP A 308 39.78 40.25 1.06
C ASP A 308 40.60 40.73 2.27
N ALA A 309 41.02 42.00 2.29
CA ALA A 309 41.78 42.59 3.40
C ALA A 309 40.89 43.12 4.54
N LEU A 310 39.57 43.26 4.33
CA LEU A 310 38.63 43.92 5.24
C LEU A 310 37.61 43.00 5.91
N SER A 311 37.69 41.68 5.73
CA SER A 311 36.66 40.73 6.21
C SER A 311 36.34 40.82 7.71
N ALA A 312 37.25 41.32 8.55
CA ALA A 312 37.02 41.56 9.98
C ALA A 312 36.37 42.92 10.33
N ASP A 313 36.34 43.89 9.41
CA ASP A 313 35.85 45.27 9.65
C ASP A 313 34.50 45.54 8.95
N VAL A 314 34.11 44.71 7.98
CA VAL A 314 32.83 44.82 7.25
C VAL A 314 31.61 44.68 8.17
N ASP A 315 31.66 43.76 9.15
CA ASP A 315 30.58 43.58 10.13
C ASP A 315 30.38 44.83 11.02
N THR A 316 31.48 45.48 11.43
CA THR A 316 31.45 46.71 12.23
C THR A 316 30.87 47.89 11.45
N ARG A 317 31.16 47.96 10.14
CA ARG A 317 30.64 49.03 9.26
C ARG A 317 29.17 48.82 8.89
N LEU A 318 28.73 47.57 8.69
CA LEU A 318 27.32 47.25 8.48
C LEU A 318 26.48 47.55 9.72
N ALA A 319 27.00 47.28 10.92
CA ALA A 319 26.33 47.60 12.19
C ALA A 319 26.23 49.11 12.47
N ALA A 320 27.11 49.93 11.89
CA ALA A 320 27.12 51.38 12.05
C ALA A 320 26.18 52.14 11.07
N LEU A 321 25.57 51.44 10.12
CA LEU A 321 24.64 52.04 9.16
C LEU A 321 23.26 52.21 9.78
N PRO A 322 22.70 53.43 9.84
CA PRO A 322 21.32 53.65 10.28
C PRO A 322 20.39 53.23 9.14
N LEU A 323 20.05 51.94 9.08
CA LEU A 323 19.08 51.43 8.12
C LEU A 323 17.66 51.84 8.59
N PRO A 324 16.87 52.54 7.77
CA PRO A 324 15.54 52.98 8.17
C PRO A 324 14.63 51.76 8.36
N ALA A 325 13.84 51.75 9.44
CA ALA A 325 12.97 50.64 9.82
C ALA A 325 11.95 50.23 8.74
N SER A 326 11.67 51.10 7.76
CA SER A 326 10.82 50.83 6.61
C SER A 326 11.39 49.78 5.63
N LEU A 327 12.69 49.48 5.69
CA LEU A 327 13.31 48.45 4.84
C LEU A 327 13.09 47.01 5.36
N LEU A 328 12.67 46.84 6.61
CA LEU A 328 12.46 45.53 7.24
C LEU A 328 10.97 45.09 7.22
N GLY A 329 10.08 45.94 6.72
CA GLY A 329 8.62 45.74 6.82
C GLY A 329 8.00 44.80 5.78
N ASP A 330 8.57 44.69 4.57
CA ASP A 330 7.86 44.06 3.43
C ASP A 330 8.70 43.09 2.57
N ALA A 331 9.88 42.65 3.00
CA ALA A 331 10.72 41.75 2.20
C ALA A 331 10.29 40.27 2.27
N ARG A 332 9.55 39.82 1.25
CA ARG A 332 9.50 38.40 0.86
C ARG A 332 10.61 38.09 -0.17
N LYS A 333 11.44 37.09 0.16
CA LYS A 333 12.25 36.18 -0.69
C LYS A 333 13.57 36.70 -1.31
N ILE A 334 14.70 36.40 -0.67
CA ILE A 334 16.05 36.31 -1.28
C ILE A 334 16.84 35.18 -0.58
N ALA A 335 17.55 34.34 -1.33
CA ALA A 335 18.50 33.36 -0.81
C ALA A 335 19.95 33.92 -0.82
N ILE A 336 20.71 33.76 0.27
CA ILE A 336 22.11 34.19 0.41
C ILE A 336 22.92 33.02 0.99
N ALA A 337 24.11 32.74 0.45
CA ALA A 337 25.06 31.76 0.99
C ALA A 337 26.46 32.35 1.15
N TRP A 338 27.15 32.02 2.24
CA TRP A 338 28.53 32.45 2.51
C TRP A 338 29.52 31.28 2.41
N ARG A 339 30.67 31.49 1.76
CA ARG A 339 31.74 30.48 1.56
C ARG A 339 33.11 31.00 2.05
N ALA A 340 33.92 30.11 2.63
CA ALA A 340 35.35 30.33 2.84
C ALA A 340 36.17 30.10 1.57
N GLU A 341 37.42 30.60 1.54
CA GLU A 341 38.44 30.25 0.53
C GLU A 341 38.75 28.74 0.48
N SER A 342 38.51 28.00 1.56
CA SER A 342 38.60 26.53 1.57
C SER A 342 37.46 25.81 0.82
N GLY A 343 36.47 26.56 0.32
CA GLY A 343 35.26 26.04 -0.32
C GLY A 343 34.14 25.65 0.65
N ALA A 344 34.37 25.71 1.97
CA ALA A 344 33.37 25.36 2.98
C ALA A 344 32.24 26.42 3.07
N VAL A 345 30.99 25.97 3.10
CA VAL A 345 29.80 26.82 3.29
C VAL A 345 29.50 26.92 4.79
N PHE A 346 29.50 28.14 5.36
CA PHE A 346 29.29 28.38 6.81
C PHE A 346 27.83 28.61 7.20
N GLY A 347 26.95 28.78 6.23
CA GLY A 347 25.52 28.96 6.43
C GLY A 347 24.93 29.96 5.44
N GLY A 348 23.62 30.13 5.53
CA GLY A 348 22.87 31.02 4.67
C GLY A 348 21.36 30.94 4.91
N PHE A 349 20.60 31.63 4.06
CA PHE A 349 19.14 31.63 4.09
C PHE A 349 18.60 31.15 2.73
N ARG A 350 17.56 30.31 2.75
CA ARG A 350 16.83 29.86 1.56
C ARG A 350 15.72 30.85 1.15
N GLU A 351 15.15 30.67 -0.04
CA GLU A 351 14.05 31.49 -0.58
C GLU A 351 12.82 31.59 0.33
N ASP A 352 12.66 30.68 1.30
CA ASP A 352 11.57 30.62 2.28
C ASP A 352 11.91 31.29 3.63
N GLY A 353 13.12 31.83 3.79
CA GLY A 353 13.60 32.44 5.03
C GLY A 353 14.21 31.45 6.04
N ALA A 354 14.33 30.16 5.70
CA ALA A 354 14.97 29.19 6.59
C ALA A 354 16.49 29.36 6.63
N PHE A 355 17.03 29.54 7.83
CA PHE A 355 18.47 29.54 8.10
C PHE A 355 19.04 28.12 8.00
N PHE A 356 20.16 27.96 7.28
CA PHE A 356 21.00 26.77 7.38
C PHE A 356 22.36 27.17 7.95
N SER A 357 22.89 26.39 8.90
CA SER A 357 24.23 26.59 9.47
C SER A 357 25.21 25.59 8.85
N GLY A 358 26.37 26.08 8.44
CA GLY A 358 27.49 25.28 7.99
C GLY A 358 28.25 24.63 9.16
N GLY A 359 28.68 23.40 8.91
CA GLY A 359 29.50 22.60 9.81
C GLY A 359 28.68 21.77 10.81
N ALA A 360 28.31 20.56 10.39
CA ALA A 360 28.08 19.49 11.35
C ALA A 360 29.44 19.14 11.98
N PRO A 361 29.65 19.33 13.30
CA PRO A 361 30.74 18.63 13.96
C PRO A 361 30.38 17.14 13.94
N LEU A 362 31.34 16.30 13.54
CA LEU A 362 31.26 14.83 13.41
C LEU A 362 30.80 14.32 12.04
N GLY A 363 31.64 14.52 11.02
CA GLY A 363 31.75 13.60 9.88
C GLY A 363 30.46 13.06 9.29
N ALA A 364 29.47 13.93 9.15
CA ALA A 364 28.12 13.58 8.74
C ALA A 364 27.49 14.77 8.02
N GLU A 365 26.97 14.53 6.82
CA GLU A 365 26.32 15.53 5.97
C GLU A 365 24.85 15.19 5.78
N ALA A 366 23.98 16.17 6.01
CA ALA A 366 22.57 16.05 5.70
C ALA A 366 22.40 16.08 4.17
N VAL A 367 21.93 14.97 3.59
CA VAL A 367 21.75 14.81 2.15
C VAL A 367 20.29 14.48 1.84
N THR A 368 19.84 14.82 0.64
CA THR A 368 18.55 14.32 0.11
C THR A 368 18.88 13.31 -0.98
N LEU A 369 18.42 12.07 -0.81
CA LEU A 369 18.66 11.00 -1.77
C LEU A 369 17.91 11.26 -3.09
N PRO A 370 18.33 10.66 -4.22
CA PRO A 370 17.61 10.77 -5.49
C PRO A 370 16.13 10.35 -5.40
N SER A 371 15.80 9.51 -4.42
CA SER A 371 14.42 9.11 -4.12
C SER A 371 13.58 10.21 -3.44
N GLY A 372 14.14 11.39 -3.13
CA GLY A 372 13.45 12.42 -2.34
C GLY A 372 13.32 12.11 -0.85
N ALA A 373 14.16 11.21 -0.33
CA ALA A 373 14.24 10.90 1.11
C ALA A 373 15.37 11.69 1.76
N ALA A 374 15.14 12.24 2.95
CA ALA A 374 16.20 12.86 3.72
C ALA A 374 17.14 11.76 4.23
N ALA A 375 18.41 12.08 4.37
CA ALA A 375 19.38 11.16 4.90
C ALA A 375 20.53 11.91 5.56
N LEU A 376 21.27 11.18 6.37
CA LEU A 376 22.56 11.61 6.90
C LEU A 376 23.64 10.70 6.30
N ALA A 377 24.48 11.25 5.43
CA ALA A 377 25.65 10.57 4.91
C ALA A 377 26.79 10.72 5.92
N LEU A 378 27.35 9.60 6.39
CA LEU A 378 28.47 9.57 7.33
C LEU A 378 29.80 9.45 6.56
N ASP A 379 30.90 9.97 7.12
CA ASP A 379 32.25 9.97 6.53
C ASP A 379 32.76 8.56 6.18
N ASN A 380 32.24 7.53 6.85
CA ASN A 380 32.55 6.13 6.56
C ASN A 380 31.75 5.55 5.38
N GLY A 381 31.07 6.39 4.61
CA GLY A 381 30.26 6.02 3.43
C GLY A 381 28.89 5.45 3.76
N ARG A 382 28.49 5.40 5.04
CA ARG A 382 27.17 4.90 5.46
C ARG A 382 26.12 5.98 5.34
N VAL A 383 24.89 5.58 5.04
CA VAL A 383 23.77 6.50 4.85
C VAL A 383 22.66 6.11 5.83
N ILE A 384 22.31 7.03 6.72
CA ILE A 384 21.16 6.89 7.62
C ILE A 384 19.96 7.51 6.91
N ARG A 385 19.00 6.70 6.48
CA ARG A 385 17.82 7.18 5.77
C ARG A 385 16.76 7.68 6.76
N ILE A 386 16.21 8.86 6.51
CA ILE A 386 15.18 9.50 7.34
C ILE A 386 14.06 10.02 6.43
N GLY A 387 12.86 9.49 6.64
CA GLY A 387 11.70 9.81 5.81
C GLY A 387 11.56 8.93 4.58
N TRP A 388 10.49 9.21 3.85
CA TRP A 388 9.94 8.34 2.82
C TRP A 388 10.17 9.02 1.48
N GLY A 389 10.97 8.40 0.62
CA GLY A 389 11.09 8.89 -0.75
C GLY A 389 9.79 8.70 -1.54
N ASP A 390 9.84 8.99 -2.83
CA ASP A 390 8.76 8.83 -3.82
C ASP A 390 8.24 7.38 -3.97
N VAL A 391 8.77 6.44 -3.18
CA VAL A 391 8.69 5.01 -3.41
C VAL A 391 7.43 4.38 -2.78
N LEU A 392 6.85 5.00 -1.74
CA LEU A 392 5.62 4.50 -1.12
C LEU A 392 4.38 5.12 -1.79
N THR A 393 3.48 4.28 -2.31
CA THR A 393 2.20 4.71 -2.88
C THR A 393 1.09 4.71 -1.81
N GLY A 394 1.00 5.72 -0.94
CA GLY A 394 -0.04 5.71 0.11
C GLY A 394 0.07 6.80 1.19
N PRO A 395 -0.42 6.53 2.43
CA PRO A 395 -0.57 7.55 3.46
C PRO A 395 0.71 8.14 4.05
N MET A 396 1.87 7.81 3.48
CA MET A 396 3.17 8.34 3.91
C MET A 396 3.96 8.99 2.76
N GLN A 397 3.26 9.54 1.77
CA GLN A 397 3.80 10.10 0.53
C GLN A 397 4.52 11.46 0.64
N TYR A 398 4.88 11.90 1.83
CA TYR A 398 5.48 13.22 1.95
C TYR A 398 6.95 13.17 1.55
N LYS A 399 7.27 13.80 0.40
CA LYS A 399 8.67 14.01 -0.01
C LYS A 399 9.37 14.68 1.15
N THR A 400 10.48 14.08 1.58
CA THR A 400 11.16 14.52 2.78
C THR A 400 12.55 15.00 2.39
N ALA A 401 12.80 16.31 2.50
CA ALA A 401 14.11 16.87 2.18
C ALA A 401 14.88 17.20 3.45
N ALA A 402 16.17 16.87 3.48
CA ALA A 402 17.02 17.22 4.60
C ALA A 402 17.24 18.74 4.64
N MET A 403 17.09 19.35 5.81
CA MET A 403 17.33 20.78 6.02
C MET A 403 18.69 21.05 6.64
N GLY A 404 19.15 20.16 7.52
CA GLY A 404 20.45 20.32 8.17
C GLY A 404 20.60 19.36 9.36
N PHE A 405 21.82 19.21 9.83
CA PHE A 405 22.17 18.34 10.95
C PHE A 405 22.96 19.14 11.98
N ARG A 406 22.51 19.16 13.24
CA ARG A 406 23.19 19.87 14.33
C ARG A 406 22.97 19.17 15.66
N ALA A 407 24.05 19.00 16.43
CA ALA A 407 24.03 18.46 17.79
C ALA A 407 23.30 17.11 17.92
N GLY A 408 23.52 16.19 16.96
CA GLY A 408 22.86 14.88 16.97
C GLY A 408 21.42 14.90 16.45
N THR A 409 20.88 16.04 16.05
CA THR A 409 19.52 16.14 15.50
C THR A 409 19.54 16.42 13.99
N LEU A 410 18.92 15.56 13.19
CA LEU A 410 18.62 15.82 11.79
C LEU A 410 17.30 16.59 11.69
N ARG A 411 17.32 17.74 11.03
CA ARG A 411 16.12 18.50 10.65
C ARG A 411 15.76 18.20 9.20
N PHE A 412 14.49 18.01 8.93
CA PHE A 412 13.97 17.73 7.60
C PHE A 412 12.62 18.42 7.39
N VAL A 413 12.24 18.59 6.13
CA VAL A 413 10.96 19.17 5.74
C VAL A 413 10.18 18.13 4.94
N HIS A 414 8.93 17.94 5.33
CA HIS A 414 7.94 17.17 4.60
C HIS A 414 7.17 18.10 3.67
N ASP A 415 7.11 17.76 2.39
CA ASP A 415 6.16 18.35 1.44
C ASP A 415 4.83 17.61 1.58
N LEU A 416 3.82 18.29 2.12
CA LEU A 416 2.46 17.80 2.31
C LEU A 416 1.55 18.10 1.10
N GLY A 417 2.13 18.49 -0.04
CA GLY A 417 1.42 18.90 -1.24
C GLY A 417 0.56 20.14 -0.98
N ALA A 418 -0.75 20.03 -1.24
CA ALA A 418 -1.69 21.15 -1.04
C ALA A 418 -1.79 21.63 0.42
N ALA A 419 -1.41 20.78 1.39
CA ALA A 419 -1.37 21.14 2.80
C ALA A 419 -0.11 21.91 3.22
N GLY A 420 0.80 22.20 2.28
CA GLY A 420 2.01 23.00 2.53
C GLY A 420 3.20 22.16 2.96
N HIS A 421 4.13 22.77 3.71
CA HIS A 421 5.35 22.12 4.18
C HIS A 421 5.34 22.01 5.71
N LYS A 422 5.90 20.92 6.23
CA LYS A 422 6.08 20.73 7.67
C LYS A 422 7.52 20.40 8.00
N VAL A 423 8.14 21.22 8.83
CA VAL A 423 9.49 20.98 9.35
C VAL A 423 9.40 20.06 10.55
N ASP A 424 10.25 19.04 10.55
CA ASP A 424 10.40 18.09 11.64
C ASP A 424 11.88 17.88 11.99
N ALA A 425 12.12 17.20 13.11
CA ALA A 425 13.46 16.95 13.61
C ALA A 425 13.52 15.56 14.27
N MET A 426 14.64 14.87 14.08
CA MET A 426 14.90 13.56 14.65
C MET A 426 16.25 13.54 15.33
N ASP A 427 16.28 13.15 16.61
CA ASP A 427 17.53 12.80 17.28
C ASP A 427 18.07 11.48 16.70
N VAL A 428 19.25 11.54 16.10
CA VAL A 428 19.98 10.40 15.53
C VAL A 428 21.06 9.88 16.47
N SER A 429 21.03 10.27 17.75
CA SER A 429 21.87 9.70 18.81
C SER A 429 21.53 8.25 19.18
N PHE A 430 20.76 7.56 18.32
CA PHE A 430 20.19 6.23 18.48
C PHE A 430 20.92 5.35 19.49
N SER A 431 20.23 4.98 20.56
CA SER A 431 20.78 4.14 21.61
C SER A 431 19.99 2.85 21.74
N TRP A 432 20.69 1.73 21.80
CA TRP A 432 20.09 0.43 22.07
C TRP A 432 21.03 -0.47 22.90
N PRO A 433 20.49 -1.35 23.76
CA PRO A 433 21.31 -2.26 24.56
C PRO A 433 21.68 -3.53 23.78
N LEU A 434 21.56 -3.55 22.45
CA LEU A 434 21.84 -4.73 21.63
C LEU A 434 23.31 -5.15 21.79
N ALA A 435 23.54 -6.42 22.13
CA ALA A 435 24.90 -6.91 22.25
C ALA A 435 25.65 -6.85 20.89
N PRO A 436 26.95 -6.53 20.87
CA PRO A 436 27.70 -6.37 19.62
C PRO A 436 27.73 -7.60 18.71
N ALA A 437 27.53 -8.80 19.26
CA ALA A 437 27.52 -10.07 18.55
C ALA A 437 26.33 -10.24 17.58
N PHE A 438 25.26 -9.45 17.74
CA PHE A 438 24.11 -9.49 16.86
C PHE A 438 24.32 -8.57 15.66
N THR A 439 24.53 -9.18 14.48
CA THR A 439 24.81 -8.49 13.22
C THR A 439 23.55 -8.30 12.37
N GLN A 440 22.52 -9.10 12.62
CA GLN A 440 21.22 -9.03 11.95
C GLN A 440 20.10 -8.72 12.94
N ILE A 441 19.06 -8.04 12.47
CA ILE A 441 17.88 -7.70 13.25
C ILE A 441 16.65 -8.25 12.55
N GLN A 442 15.89 -9.07 13.25
CA GLN A 442 14.56 -9.54 12.85
C GLN A 442 13.50 -8.59 13.43
N PRO A 443 12.83 -7.76 12.62
CA PRO A 443 11.64 -7.05 13.07
C PRO A 443 10.51 -8.06 13.28
N TYR A 444 9.85 -8.00 14.43
CA TYR A 444 8.68 -8.82 14.75
C TYR A 444 7.49 -7.91 15.06
N LEU A 445 6.47 -7.98 14.20
CA LEU A 445 5.30 -7.12 14.24
C LEU A 445 4.13 -7.87 14.87
N PHE A 446 3.48 -7.26 15.85
CA PHE A 446 2.15 -7.68 16.32
C PHE A 446 1.09 -6.80 15.69
N TYR A 447 0.03 -7.43 15.17
CA TYR A 447 -1.05 -6.72 14.51
C TYR A 447 -2.40 -7.43 14.73
N GLY A 448 -3.50 -6.70 14.53
CA GLY A 448 -4.86 -7.22 14.75
C GLY A 448 -5.64 -6.40 15.78
N GLN A 449 -6.33 -7.06 16.72
CA GLN A 449 -7.28 -6.41 17.64
C GLN A 449 -6.93 -6.56 19.14
N SER A 450 -7.92 -6.44 20.03
CA SER A 450 -7.71 -6.43 21.48
C SER A 450 -6.91 -7.64 21.99
N LEU A 451 -7.08 -8.82 21.40
CA LEU A 451 -6.32 -10.03 21.75
C LEU A 451 -4.82 -9.97 21.39
N ALA A 452 -4.42 -9.16 20.41
CA ALA A 452 -3.00 -8.88 20.16
C ALA A 452 -2.46 -7.79 21.09
N LEU A 453 -3.31 -6.86 21.55
CA LEU A 453 -2.93 -5.80 22.48
C LEU A 453 -2.84 -6.29 23.93
N GLU A 454 -3.67 -7.27 24.29
CA GLU A 454 -4.09 -7.67 25.64
C GLU A 454 -3.26 -7.11 26.79
N GLN A 455 -3.91 -6.36 27.68
CA GLN A 455 -3.30 -5.78 28.87
C GLN A 455 -3.91 -6.43 30.12
N ASN A 456 -3.67 -7.73 30.30
CA ASN A 456 -4.01 -8.38 31.57
C ASN A 456 -2.99 -7.96 32.63
N ALA A 457 -3.39 -7.31 33.71
CA ALA A 457 -2.45 -6.95 34.77
C ALA A 457 -2.01 -8.19 35.58
N ASP A 458 -1.01 -8.93 35.12
CA ASP A 458 -0.25 -9.89 35.93
C ASP A 458 1.24 -9.63 35.83
N ALA A 459 1.74 -8.76 36.72
CA ALA A 459 3.15 -8.38 36.76
C ALA A 459 4.09 -9.56 37.12
N ALA A 460 3.58 -10.68 37.65
CA ALA A 460 4.41 -11.86 37.92
C ALA A 460 4.91 -12.53 36.62
N LEU A 461 4.32 -12.18 35.47
CA LEU A 461 4.65 -12.75 34.18
C LEU A 461 5.56 -11.84 33.31
N THR A 462 5.84 -10.61 33.75
CA THR A 462 6.41 -9.52 32.93
C THR A 462 7.93 -9.34 33.07
N GLY A 463 8.70 -10.40 32.81
CA GLY A 463 10.17 -10.36 32.82
C GLY A 463 10.78 -9.80 31.52
N GLU A 464 12.06 -9.43 31.56
CA GLU A 464 12.81 -9.13 30.32
C GLU A 464 13.01 -10.40 29.49
N VAL A 465 12.75 -10.29 28.19
CA VAL A 465 12.90 -11.38 27.23
C VAL A 465 14.28 -11.28 26.60
N ALA A 466 15.16 -12.23 26.90
CA ALA A 466 16.53 -12.33 26.38
C ALA A 466 17.26 -10.96 26.34
N PRO A 467 17.58 -10.38 27.52
CA PRO A 467 18.22 -9.07 27.63
C PRO A 467 19.43 -8.93 26.70
N GLY A 468 19.48 -7.82 25.97
CA GLY A 468 20.53 -7.53 24.99
C GLY A 468 20.40 -8.26 23.64
N ARG A 469 19.41 -9.16 23.47
CA ARG A 469 19.09 -9.81 22.19
C ARG A 469 17.71 -9.43 21.64
N ALA A 470 16.71 -9.33 22.51
CA ALA A 470 15.36 -8.90 22.15
C ALA A 470 15.06 -7.51 22.71
N LEU A 471 14.59 -6.63 21.83
CA LEU A 471 14.40 -5.21 22.10
C LEU A 471 12.99 -4.76 21.77
N MET A 472 12.62 -3.62 22.33
CA MET A 472 11.45 -2.84 21.94
C MET A 472 11.77 -1.35 22.02
N TYR A 473 10.87 -0.52 21.49
CA TYR A 473 11.00 0.93 21.58
C TYR A 473 10.78 1.45 23.00
N ASP A 474 11.57 2.44 23.38
CA ASP A 474 11.36 3.23 24.60
C ASP A 474 10.48 4.44 24.24
N THR A 475 9.45 4.77 25.02
CA THR A 475 8.68 6.01 24.84
C THR A 475 8.81 6.84 26.12
N ALA A 476 8.88 8.17 26.06
CA ALA A 476 9.28 9.04 27.20
C ALA A 476 8.46 8.83 28.46
N ASN A 477 7.23 8.33 28.32
CA ASN A 477 6.31 8.14 29.42
C ASN A 477 6.27 6.69 29.95
N SER A 478 6.74 5.71 29.17
CA SER A 478 6.90 4.30 29.55
C SER A 478 7.46 3.50 28.37
N PRO A 479 8.33 2.50 28.58
CA PRO A 479 8.58 1.52 27.54
C PRO A 479 7.24 0.88 27.14
N SER A 480 6.94 0.88 25.84
CA SER A 480 5.66 0.36 25.31
C SER A 480 5.92 -0.36 24.01
N MET A 481 5.53 -1.64 23.95
CA MET A 481 5.43 -2.34 22.67
C MET A 481 4.25 -1.82 21.85
N SER A 482 3.22 -1.33 22.54
CA SER A 482 2.00 -0.81 21.94
C SER A 482 2.27 0.58 21.38
N VAL A 483 2.09 0.71 20.08
CA VAL A 483 2.20 1.97 19.36
C VAL A 483 0.83 2.54 19.03
N VAL A 484 -0.03 2.46 20.04
CA VAL A 484 -1.38 2.98 19.99
C VAL A 484 -1.34 4.50 19.97
N GLU A 485 -1.66 5.06 18.80
CA GLU A 485 -1.98 6.48 18.69
C GLU A 485 -3.11 6.86 19.63
N ALA A 486 -2.92 7.99 20.31
CA ALA A 486 -3.84 8.53 21.29
C ALA A 486 -5.26 8.62 20.71
N SER A 487 -6.26 8.25 21.50
CA SER A 487 -7.68 8.23 21.12
C SER A 487 -8.30 9.61 20.88
N SER A 488 -7.51 10.70 20.88
CA SER A 488 -8.00 12.07 20.79
C SER A 488 -8.40 12.45 19.37
N GLY A 489 -9.47 11.85 18.87
CA GLY A 489 -10.48 12.45 17.98
C GLY A 489 -10.09 12.96 16.59
N ASP A 490 -8.82 13.23 16.30
CA ASP A 490 -8.43 13.86 15.04
C ASP A 490 -8.13 12.80 13.97
N LYS A 491 -9.20 12.38 13.30
CA LYS A 491 -9.15 11.48 12.14
C LYS A 491 -8.47 12.13 10.92
N SER A 492 -8.14 13.43 10.99
CA SER A 492 -7.41 14.14 9.93
C SER A 492 -5.90 14.19 10.17
N ASP A 493 -5.43 13.70 11.33
CA ASP A 493 -4.03 13.74 11.69
C ASP A 493 -3.26 12.52 11.15
N PHE A 494 -3.24 12.40 9.83
CA PHE A 494 -2.14 11.73 9.11
C PHE A 494 -0.84 12.55 9.15
N GLY A 495 -0.85 13.69 9.88
CA GLY A 495 0.28 14.58 10.03
C GLY A 495 1.51 13.88 10.57
N THR A 496 2.67 14.39 10.16
CA THR A 496 3.99 13.75 10.33
C THR A 496 4.50 13.57 11.77
N SER A 497 3.71 13.81 12.83
CA SER A 497 4.29 14.03 14.17
C SER A 497 3.42 13.65 15.37
N HIS A 498 2.71 12.53 15.37
CA HIS A 498 2.17 11.98 16.63
C HIS A 498 2.68 10.57 16.93
N TYR A 499 4.00 10.47 16.93
CA TYR A 499 4.73 10.00 18.10
C TYR A 499 5.30 11.26 18.75
N PRO A 500 5.43 11.35 20.09
CA PRO A 500 6.21 12.45 20.66
C PRO A 500 7.58 12.47 19.96
N ASN A 501 7.91 13.61 19.37
CA ASN A 501 9.08 13.91 18.51
C ASN A 501 10.46 13.66 19.17
N THR A 502 10.53 12.86 20.23
CA THR A 502 11.71 12.72 21.09
C THR A 502 12.12 11.28 21.41
N ASP A 503 11.30 10.24 21.16
CA ASP A 503 11.50 9.00 21.94
C ASP A 503 11.88 7.73 21.16
N LEU A 504 11.62 7.67 19.85
CA LEU A 504 12.03 6.49 19.05
C LEU A 504 13.54 6.44 18.78
N ALA A 505 14.33 7.38 19.30
CA ALA A 505 15.79 7.33 19.28
C ALA A 505 16.35 6.32 20.30
N ARG A 506 15.50 5.67 21.11
CA ARG A 506 15.95 4.69 22.11
C ARG A 506 15.19 3.38 22.02
N MET A 507 15.94 2.28 22.13
CA MET A 507 15.41 0.95 22.41
C MET A 507 15.85 0.48 23.79
N VAL A 508 15.04 -0.40 24.37
CA VAL A 508 15.33 -1.07 25.65
C VAL A 508 15.10 -2.58 25.50
N SER A 509 15.52 -3.37 26.49
CA SER A 509 15.20 -4.80 26.55
C SER A 509 13.69 -5.00 26.44
N LEU A 510 13.28 -5.97 25.62
CA LEU A 510 11.89 -6.35 25.45
C LEU A 510 11.29 -6.82 26.78
N ARG A 511 10.19 -6.21 27.20
CA ARG A 511 9.39 -6.62 28.36
C ARG A 511 7.97 -6.08 28.26
N GLU A 512 7.04 -6.77 28.89
CA GLU A 512 5.72 -6.22 29.18
C GLU A 512 5.83 -5.16 30.30
N VAL A 513 5.08 -4.06 30.21
CA VAL A 513 5.13 -2.97 31.22
C VAL A 513 3.78 -2.68 31.84
N THR A 514 2.69 -2.73 31.06
CA THR A 514 1.34 -2.38 31.52
C THR A 514 0.44 -3.60 31.77
N GLY A 515 0.88 -4.80 31.40
CA GLY A 515 0.16 -6.05 31.56
C GLY A 515 0.69 -7.12 30.60
N GLU A 516 0.31 -8.38 30.83
CA GLU A 516 0.64 -9.52 29.99
C GLU A 516 -0.12 -9.47 28.67
N SER A 517 0.64 -9.48 27.59
CA SER A 517 0.21 -9.62 26.20
C SER A 517 0.86 -10.87 25.59
N PRO A 518 0.42 -11.37 24.41
CA PRO A 518 1.10 -12.49 23.76
C PRO A 518 2.47 -12.11 23.18
N ALA A 519 2.84 -10.83 23.13
CA ALA A 519 3.95 -10.34 22.32
C ALA A 519 5.33 -10.76 22.84
N SER A 520 5.60 -10.49 24.11
CA SER A 520 6.89 -10.83 24.74
C SER A 520 7.15 -12.35 24.73
N ALA A 521 6.13 -13.15 25.05
CA ALA A 521 6.19 -14.60 25.06
C ALA A 521 6.44 -15.18 23.66
N ALA A 522 5.80 -14.61 22.63
CA ALA A 522 6.05 -14.99 21.26
C ALA A 522 7.48 -14.72 20.80
N ALA A 523 8.05 -13.57 21.17
CA ALA A 523 9.46 -13.28 20.90
C ALA A 523 10.37 -14.31 21.59
N GLY A 524 10.09 -14.65 22.86
CA GLY A 524 10.81 -15.69 23.60
C GLY A 524 10.79 -17.05 22.90
N ALA A 525 9.63 -17.47 22.38
CA ALA A 525 9.47 -18.73 21.67
C ALA A 525 10.07 -18.72 20.25
N LEU A 526 10.12 -17.58 19.57
CA LEU A 526 10.73 -17.43 18.24
C LEU A 526 12.25 -17.42 18.28
N LEU A 527 12.86 -16.76 19.27
CA LEU A 527 14.31 -16.54 19.37
C LEU A 527 15.20 -17.79 19.20
N PRO A 528 14.84 -18.98 19.74
CA PRO A 528 15.60 -20.22 19.49
C PRO A 528 15.67 -20.64 18.02
N GLY A 529 14.72 -20.20 17.20
CA GLY A 529 14.69 -20.45 15.74
C GLY A 529 15.55 -19.49 14.93
N LEU A 530 15.94 -18.36 15.51
CA LEU A 530 16.77 -17.37 14.84
C LEU A 530 18.25 -17.71 15.01
N SER A 531 19.07 -17.34 14.03
CA SER A 531 20.53 -17.52 14.11
C SER A 531 21.09 -16.87 15.38
N ALA A 532 22.20 -17.41 15.90
CA ALA A 532 22.87 -16.85 17.08
C ALA A 532 23.35 -15.40 16.88
N SER A 533 23.52 -14.94 15.64
CA SER A 533 23.87 -13.57 15.29
C SER A 533 22.66 -12.67 15.00
N THR A 534 21.44 -13.16 15.17
CA THR A 534 20.21 -12.40 14.95
C THR A 534 19.61 -11.94 16.29
N GLY A 535 19.49 -10.63 16.44
CA GLY A 535 18.66 -9.99 17.46
C GLY A 535 17.24 -9.75 16.94
N LEU A 536 16.33 -9.35 17.83
CA LEU A 536 14.91 -9.14 17.53
C LEU A 536 14.46 -7.77 18.03
N VAL A 537 13.66 -7.07 17.23
CA VAL A 537 12.97 -5.83 17.65
C VAL A 537 11.48 -6.05 17.51
N LEU A 538 10.74 -5.94 18.60
CA LEU A 538 9.28 -6.15 18.61
C LEU A 538 8.53 -4.81 18.67
N SER A 539 7.44 -4.72 17.91
CA SER A 539 6.44 -3.65 18.03
C SER A 539 5.03 -4.18 17.84
N ASN A 540 4.05 -3.58 18.51
CA ASN A 540 2.66 -4.00 18.54
C ASN A 540 1.73 -2.87 18.07
N HIS A 541 1.04 -3.11 16.96
CA HIS A 541 0.19 -2.16 16.23
C HIS A 541 -1.28 -2.59 16.26
N ALA A 542 -1.67 -3.41 17.22
CA ALA A 542 -3.04 -3.90 17.34
C ALA A 542 -4.00 -2.83 17.85
N ARG A 543 -5.27 -2.90 17.43
CA ARG A 543 -6.31 -1.95 17.83
C ARG A 543 -7.61 -2.64 18.22
N ALA A 544 -8.01 -2.46 19.48
CA ALA A 544 -9.22 -3.06 20.03
C ALA A 544 -10.49 -2.70 19.23
N GLY A 545 -11.30 -3.72 18.94
CA GLY A 545 -12.62 -3.57 18.32
C GLY A 545 -12.65 -3.17 16.85
N TRP A 546 -11.50 -3.11 16.18
CA TRP A 546 -11.44 -2.80 14.75
C TRP A 546 -11.67 -4.07 13.93
N GLY A 547 -12.40 -3.94 12.83
CA GLY A 547 -12.50 -4.98 11.80
C GLY A 547 -11.43 -4.82 10.71
N MET A 548 -11.33 -5.79 9.79
CA MET A 548 -10.35 -5.80 8.69
C MET A 548 -10.37 -4.53 7.85
N SER A 549 -11.55 -3.97 7.61
CA SER A 549 -11.69 -2.73 6.84
C SER A 549 -10.99 -1.54 7.49
N GLY A 550 -10.74 -1.55 8.80
CA GLY A 550 -9.95 -0.54 9.50
C GLY A 550 -8.44 -0.80 9.51
N LEU A 551 -8.02 -2.04 9.28
CA LEU A 551 -6.62 -2.49 9.37
C LEU A 551 -5.92 -2.60 8.01
N VAL A 552 -6.66 -2.74 6.92
CA VAL A 552 -6.02 -2.72 5.59
C VAL A 552 -5.51 -1.33 5.24
N ALA A 553 -4.46 -1.29 4.41
CA ALA A 553 -3.95 -0.04 3.85
C ALA A 553 -5.06 0.70 3.08
N LYS A 554 -5.19 1.99 3.34
CA LYS A 554 -6.16 2.88 2.68
C LYS A 554 -5.49 4.16 2.21
N ASP A 555 -6.14 4.86 1.30
CA ASP A 555 -5.75 6.19 0.87
C ASP A 555 -5.96 7.23 1.99
N GLN A 556 -5.17 8.31 1.93
CA GLN A 556 -5.12 9.37 2.96
C GLN A 556 -6.47 10.02 3.25
N SER A 557 -7.39 10.00 2.27
CA SER A 557 -8.69 10.67 2.35
C SER A 557 -9.70 9.98 3.28
N SER A 558 -9.44 8.74 3.68
CA SER A 558 -10.45 7.90 4.32
C SER A 558 -10.44 7.93 5.87
N GLY A 559 -9.48 8.58 6.53
CA GLY A 559 -9.39 8.63 8.01
C GLY A 559 -9.15 7.26 8.68
N HIS A 560 -8.82 6.22 7.90
CA HIS A 560 -8.60 4.84 8.31
C HIS A 560 -7.27 4.33 7.73
N GLY A 561 -6.63 3.32 8.36
CA GLY A 561 -5.30 2.82 7.93
C GLY A 561 -4.13 3.27 8.82
N ILE A 562 -4.42 3.92 9.94
CA ILE A 562 -3.41 4.52 10.83
C ILE A 562 -2.46 3.50 11.44
N GLN A 563 -2.98 2.33 11.81
CA GLN A 563 -2.16 1.25 12.37
C GLN A 563 -1.27 0.59 11.32
N TYR A 564 -1.73 0.55 10.06
CA TYR A 564 -0.90 0.11 8.95
C TYR A 564 0.27 1.07 8.73
N ALA A 565 0.03 2.39 8.79
CA ALA A 565 1.10 3.38 8.76
C ALA A 565 2.06 3.24 9.95
N GLY A 566 1.55 2.94 11.16
CA GLY A 566 2.36 2.63 12.34
C GLY A 566 3.35 1.50 12.12
N ILE A 567 2.94 0.41 11.47
CA ILE A 567 3.82 -0.71 11.10
C ILE A 567 4.97 -0.21 10.23
N LEU A 568 4.67 0.54 9.18
CA LEU A 568 5.68 1.03 8.26
C LEU A 568 6.67 1.94 9.01
N ARG A 569 6.16 2.87 9.83
CA ARG A 569 6.99 3.77 10.67
C ARG A 569 7.95 3.00 11.57
N ALA A 570 7.47 1.98 12.30
CA ALA A 570 8.33 1.14 13.13
C ALA A 570 9.41 0.43 12.28
N ALA A 571 9.03 -0.11 11.11
CA ALA A 571 10.01 -0.74 10.22
C ALA A 571 11.11 0.26 9.77
N ALA A 572 10.76 1.49 9.38
CA ALA A 572 11.77 2.48 9.01
C ALA A 572 12.63 2.94 10.17
N HIS A 573 12.08 3.06 11.38
CA HIS A 573 12.91 3.35 12.55
C HIS A 573 13.88 2.20 12.81
N THR A 574 13.42 0.95 12.80
CA THR A 574 14.31 -0.22 12.91
C THR A 574 15.40 -0.17 11.84
N ARG A 575 15.06 0.23 10.62
CA ARG A 575 16.03 0.41 9.53
C ARG A 575 17.06 1.49 9.87
N ALA A 576 16.64 2.63 10.39
CA ALA A 576 17.56 3.70 10.79
C ALA A 576 18.52 3.24 11.90
N PHE A 577 18.04 2.52 12.93
CA PHE A 577 18.92 1.90 13.95
C PHE A 577 19.93 0.94 13.31
N CYS A 578 19.48 0.09 12.40
CA CYS A 578 20.38 -0.80 11.67
C CYS A 578 21.43 -0.03 10.87
N ASP A 579 21.02 1.01 10.15
CA ASP A 579 21.89 1.88 9.35
C ASP A 579 22.86 2.71 10.22
N VAL A 580 22.55 2.99 11.49
CA VAL A 580 23.40 3.72 12.46
C VAL A 580 24.39 2.79 13.18
N HIS A 581 24.00 1.55 13.45
CA HIS A 581 24.84 0.57 14.17
C HIS A 581 25.51 -0.48 13.27
N GLY A 582 25.30 -0.41 11.95
CA GLY A 582 25.98 -1.25 10.97
C GLY A 582 25.44 -2.67 11.01
N ARG A 583 24.10 -2.79 11.14
CA ARG A 583 23.38 -4.06 11.19
C ARG A 583 22.57 -4.25 9.91
N THR A 584 22.26 -5.50 9.63
CA THR A 584 21.35 -5.84 8.53
C THR A 584 19.94 -6.06 9.08
N MET A 585 18.98 -5.29 8.59
CA MET A 585 17.57 -5.55 8.87
C MET A 585 17.08 -6.69 7.97
N LEU A 586 16.46 -7.71 8.58
CA LEU A 586 15.76 -8.78 7.88
C LEU A 586 14.34 -8.35 7.53
N GLN A 587 13.67 -9.12 6.67
CA GLN A 587 12.28 -8.85 6.33
C GLN A 587 11.39 -9.08 7.56
N PRO A 588 10.46 -8.18 7.89
CA PRO A 588 9.61 -8.36 9.06
C PRO A 588 8.79 -9.64 8.99
N VAL A 589 8.60 -10.26 10.16
CA VAL A 589 7.59 -11.30 10.36
C VAL A 589 6.47 -10.74 11.22
N MET A 590 5.25 -11.27 11.06
CA MET A 590 4.08 -10.73 11.73
C MET A 590 3.29 -11.82 12.45
N SER A 591 2.84 -11.52 13.67
CA SER A 591 1.74 -12.20 14.34
C SER A 591 0.48 -11.38 14.19
N PHE A 592 -0.56 -11.98 13.60
CA PHE A 592 -1.84 -11.35 13.34
C PHE A 592 -2.95 -12.05 14.13
N ILE A 593 -3.43 -11.40 15.19
CA ILE A 593 -4.47 -11.93 16.08
C ILE A 593 -5.74 -11.11 15.90
N HIS A 594 -6.66 -11.66 15.11
CA HIS A 594 -7.87 -10.98 14.66
C HIS A 594 -8.99 -11.98 14.30
N GLY A 595 -10.20 -11.46 14.12
CA GLY A 595 -11.36 -12.18 13.58
C GLY A 595 -12.62 -11.98 14.41
N GLU A 596 -12.48 -11.69 15.70
CA GLU A 596 -13.58 -11.53 16.66
C GLU A 596 -14.55 -10.37 16.33
N ALA A 597 -14.06 -9.24 15.77
CA ALA A 597 -14.90 -8.13 15.32
C ALA A 597 -15.60 -8.41 13.97
N ASP A 598 -15.01 -9.29 13.15
CA ASP A 598 -15.52 -9.69 11.85
C ASP A 598 -16.12 -11.09 11.88
N ALA A 599 -16.49 -11.63 13.05
CA ALA A 599 -17.05 -12.98 13.16
C ALA A 599 -18.29 -13.14 12.25
N GLY A 600 -19.04 -12.04 12.07
CA GLY A 600 -20.16 -11.88 11.15
C GLY A 600 -19.80 -11.46 9.71
N MET A 601 -18.54 -11.55 9.27
CA MET A 601 -18.09 -11.32 7.88
C MET A 601 -17.98 -12.64 7.10
N PHE A 602 -18.32 -12.65 5.82
CA PHE A 602 -18.18 -13.87 5.01
C PHE A 602 -16.70 -14.23 4.88
N GLY A 603 -16.36 -15.51 5.09
CA GLY A 603 -14.97 -15.93 5.12
C GLY A 603 -14.19 -15.63 3.83
N TYR A 604 -14.83 -15.66 2.66
CA TYR A 604 -14.16 -15.29 1.39
C TYR A 604 -13.81 -13.80 1.33
N VAL A 605 -14.65 -12.91 1.88
CA VAL A 605 -14.35 -11.47 2.01
C VAL A 605 -13.21 -11.25 3.00
N TYR A 606 -13.23 -11.96 4.13
CA TYR A 606 -12.17 -11.87 5.12
C TYR A 606 -10.82 -12.33 4.55
N ARG A 607 -10.82 -13.43 3.78
CA ARG A 607 -9.65 -13.94 3.07
C ARG A 607 -9.09 -12.93 2.07
N ASP A 608 -9.94 -12.33 1.23
CA ASP A 608 -9.53 -11.28 0.29
C ASP A 608 -8.83 -10.11 1.01
N TYR A 609 -9.32 -9.70 2.18
CA TYR A 609 -8.63 -8.70 3.00
C TYR A 609 -7.26 -9.17 3.52
N LEU A 610 -7.13 -10.43 3.95
CA LEU A 610 -5.83 -10.97 4.39
C LEU A 610 -4.81 -10.97 3.26
N GLU A 611 -5.20 -11.42 2.07
CA GLU A 611 -4.33 -11.45 0.89
C GLU A 611 -3.92 -10.04 0.46
N LYS A 612 -4.86 -9.09 0.42
CA LYS A 612 -4.56 -7.67 0.17
C LYS A 612 -3.59 -7.10 1.20
N LEU A 613 -3.80 -7.40 2.48
CA LEU A 613 -2.92 -6.95 3.55
C LEU A 613 -1.50 -7.51 3.36
N GLN A 614 -1.35 -8.80 3.08
CA GLN A 614 -0.05 -9.46 2.93
C GLN A 614 0.73 -8.95 1.72
N VAL A 615 0.07 -8.85 0.55
CA VAL A 615 0.70 -8.33 -0.67
C VAL A 615 1.17 -6.90 -0.45
N ARG A 616 0.33 -6.11 0.21
CA ARG A 616 0.62 -4.69 0.45
C ARG A 616 1.74 -4.48 1.47
N LEU A 617 1.72 -5.23 2.57
CA LEU A 617 2.82 -5.25 3.55
C LEU A 617 4.13 -5.65 2.90
N THR A 618 4.14 -6.72 2.10
CA THR A 618 5.36 -7.16 1.43
C THR A 618 5.89 -6.08 0.50
N ALA A 619 5.03 -5.48 -0.33
CA ALA A 619 5.45 -4.40 -1.22
C ALA A 619 6.06 -3.23 -0.46
N ASP A 620 5.35 -2.69 0.53
CA ASP A 620 5.79 -1.49 1.25
C ASP A 620 7.02 -1.77 2.13
N LEU A 621 7.08 -2.91 2.83
CA LEU A 621 8.20 -3.27 3.68
C LEU A 621 9.47 -3.60 2.88
N SER A 622 9.33 -4.19 1.69
CA SER A 622 10.47 -4.43 0.78
C SER A 622 11.19 -3.15 0.39
N LEU A 623 10.45 -2.05 0.25
CA LEU A 623 11.02 -0.73 -0.04
C LEU A 623 11.82 -0.15 1.15
N ILE A 624 11.44 -0.51 2.38
CA ILE A 624 12.11 -0.06 3.61
C ILE A 624 13.33 -0.91 3.92
N THR A 625 13.17 -2.23 3.84
CA THR A 625 14.23 -3.18 4.16
C THR A 625 15.24 -3.33 3.02
N GLY A 626 14.85 -3.00 1.79
CA GLY A 626 15.63 -3.28 0.58
C GLY A 626 15.71 -4.77 0.26
N ARG A 627 14.78 -5.57 0.78
CA ARG A 627 14.72 -7.01 0.54
C ARG A 627 13.52 -7.39 -0.31
N SER A 628 13.56 -8.57 -0.92
CA SER A 628 12.52 -9.07 -1.84
C SER A 628 11.76 -10.30 -1.33
N ASP A 629 12.13 -10.82 -0.15
CA ASP A 629 11.44 -11.91 0.52
C ASP A 629 10.05 -11.49 1.01
N GLN A 630 9.13 -12.45 1.03
CA GLN A 630 7.74 -12.21 1.45
C GLN A 630 7.67 -11.96 2.96
N VAL A 631 6.76 -11.06 3.36
CA VAL A 631 6.39 -10.93 4.77
C VAL A 631 5.52 -12.13 5.14
N SER A 632 6.00 -12.91 6.11
CA SER A 632 5.26 -14.05 6.68
C SER A 632 4.29 -13.56 7.75
N ILE A 633 3.03 -13.99 7.67
CA ILE A 633 1.97 -13.63 8.63
C ILE A 633 1.47 -14.89 9.35
N ALA A 634 1.76 -14.98 10.65
CA ALA A 634 1.19 -15.99 11.55
C ALA A 634 -0.21 -15.57 12.02
N LEU A 635 -1.22 -16.23 11.49
CA LEU A 635 -2.64 -16.02 11.77
C LEU A 635 -3.09 -16.86 12.96
N CYS A 636 -3.86 -16.27 13.88
CA CYS A 636 -4.71 -17.07 14.75
C CYS A 636 -5.93 -17.62 14.01
N GLN A 637 -6.54 -18.67 14.52
CA GLN A 637 -7.93 -18.97 14.20
C GLN A 637 -8.86 -18.42 15.29
N THR A 638 -9.82 -17.56 14.92
CA THR A 638 -10.84 -17.06 15.86
C THR A 638 -11.76 -18.20 16.33
N SER A 639 -12.09 -18.21 17.62
CA SER A 639 -13.08 -19.15 18.18
C SER A 639 -14.44 -18.48 18.41
N LYS A 640 -14.51 -17.16 18.19
CA LYS A 640 -15.77 -16.42 18.04
C LYS A 640 -16.25 -16.58 16.61
N ILE A 641 -17.28 -17.40 16.43
CA ILE A 641 -17.92 -17.69 15.15
C ILE A 641 -19.35 -17.20 15.24
N ASP A 642 -19.74 -16.28 14.36
CA ASP A 642 -21.13 -15.84 14.25
C ASP A 642 -21.88 -16.76 13.29
N HIS A 643 -22.98 -17.32 13.78
CA HIS A 643 -23.84 -18.23 13.04
C HIS A 643 -24.96 -17.51 12.29
N GLY A 644 -25.03 -16.17 12.38
CA GLY A 644 -26.01 -15.35 11.66
C GLY A 644 -27.39 -15.38 12.30
N GLY A 645 -27.55 -14.68 13.44
CA GLY A 645 -28.86 -14.22 13.90
C GLY A 645 -29.90 -15.29 14.25
N SER A 646 -29.52 -16.33 14.98
CA SER A 646 -30.33 -16.97 16.03
C SER A 646 -29.41 -17.92 16.77
N GLY A 647 -29.37 -17.87 18.10
CA GLY A 647 -28.50 -18.69 18.97
C GLY A 647 -28.82 -20.18 18.97
N SER A 648 -29.21 -20.73 17.82
CA SER A 648 -29.51 -22.13 17.61
C SER A 648 -29.10 -22.45 16.17
N LEU A 649 -28.22 -23.43 16.00
CA LEU A 649 -28.03 -24.13 14.72
C LEU A 649 -29.32 -24.94 14.42
N GLY A 650 -30.41 -24.21 14.19
CA GLY A 650 -31.74 -24.69 13.84
C GLY A 650 -31.76 -25.18 12.40
N GLN A 651 -31.07 -26.29 12.17
CA GLN A 651 -31.64 -27.49 11.54
C GLN A 651 -32.30 -27.36 10.16
N THR A 652 -32.04 -26.30 9.38
CA THR A 652 -32.56 -26.24 8.02
C THR A 652 -31.54 -25.63 7.08
N VAL A 653 -30.87 -26.47 6.31
CA VAL A 653 -30.15 -26.07 5.08
C VAL A 653 -31.21 -25.67 4.05
N VAL A 654 -31.85 -24.51 4.23
CA VAL A 654 -32.72 -23.92 3.20
C VAL A 654 -31.84 -23.06 2.32
N GLY A 655 -31.39 -23.64 1.20
CA GLY A 655 -30.71 -22.91 0.12
C GLY A 655 -29.33 -22.34 0.49
N ALA A 656 -28.27 -23.14 0.28
CA ALA A 656 -26.88 -22.70 0.11
C ALA A 656 -26.19 -21.85 1.21
N ALA A 657 -26.86 -21.43 2.28
CA ALA A 657 -26.35 -20.39 3.19
C ALA A 657 -25.79 -20.89 4.53
N VAL A 658 -25.11 -22.05 4.58
CA VAL A 658 -24.20 -22.27 5.73
C VAL A 658 -23.00 -21.36 5.51
N ARG A 659 -22.92 -20.32 6.33
CA ARG A 659 -21.91 -19.27 6.22
C ARG A 659 -20.52 -19.87 6.34
N TYR A 660 -19.63 -19.59 5.38
CA TYR A 660 -18.21 -19.93 5.50
C TYR A 660 -17.59 -19.00 6.56
N PRO A 661 -17.17 -19.52 7.73
CA PRO A 661 -16.80 -18.67 8.86
C PRO A 661 -15.39 -18.11 8.68
N VAL A 662 -15.12 -16.96 9.30
CA VAL A 662 -13.78 -16.34 9.33
C VAL A 662 -12.71 -17.30 9.84
N ALA A 663 -13.04 -18.13 10.83
CA ALA A 663 -12.14 -19.16 11.35
C ALA A 663 -11.66 -20.13 10.25
N ALA A 664 -12.57 -20.65 9.43
CA ALA A 664 -12.20 -21.53 8.32
C ALA A 664 -11.39 -20.78 7.24
N ALA A 665 -11.74 -19.51 6.97
CA ALA A 665 -10.99 -18.67 6.04
C ALA A 665 -9.52 -18.45 6.46
N GLN A 666 -9.27 -18.28 7.77
CA GLN A 666 -7.92 -18.13 8.32
C GLN A 666 -7.08 -19.41 8.17
N LEU A 667 -7.71 -20.59 8.28
CA LEU A 667 -7.05 -21.86 7.98
C LEU A 667 -6.76 -21.97 6.48
N GLN A 668 -7.78 -21.77 5.64
CA GLN A 668 -7.68 -22.02 4.21
C GLN A 668 -6.65 -21.13 3.53
N VAL A 669 -6.56 -19.84 3.88
CA VAL A 669 -5.56 -18.95 3.28
C VAL A 669 -4.12 -19.41 3.60
N ALA A 670 -3.90 -20.01 4.76
CA ALA A 670 -2.60 -20.58 5.13
C ALA A 670 -2.30 -21.89 4.42
N LEU A 671 -3.31 -22.70 4.12
CA LEU A 671 -3.15 -23.91 3.31
C LEU A 671 -2.87 -23.58 1.84
N ASP A 672 -3.52 -22.54 1.31
CA ASP A 672 -3.40 -22.13 -0.10
C ASP A 672 -2.11 -21.34 -0.37
N HIS A 673 -1.60 -20.63 0.64
CA HIS A 673 -0.43 -19.76 0.54
C HIS A 673 0.55 -19.97 1.71
N PRO A 674 1.10 -21.20 1.88
CA PRO A 674 1.96 -21.55 3.02
C PRO A 674 3.30 -20.82 3.02
N ASP A 675 3.69 -20.21 1.90
CA ASP A 675 4.85 -19.32 1.75
C ASP A 675 4.62 -17.91 2.33
N ARG A 676 3.37 -17.55 2.63
CA ARG A 676 2.96 -16.19 3.05
C ARG A 676 2.24 -16.18 4.38
N PHE A 677 1.46 -17.22 4.65
CA PHE A 677 0.62 -17.32 5.84
C PHE A 677 0.90 -18.61 6.59
N ILE A 678 0.95 -18.49 7.92
CA ILE A 678 1.06 -19.62 8.84
C ILE A 678 -0.18 -19.57 9.73
N CYS A 679 -1.00 -20.61 9.74
CA CYS A 679 -2.09 -20.69 10.71
C CYS A 679 -1.56 -21.35 11.99
N VAL A 680 -1.59 -20.61 13.10
CA VAL A 680 -1.12 -21.08 14.42
C VAL A 680 -2.06 -22.13 15.01
N GLY A 681 -3.32 -22.14 14.59
CA GLY A 681 -4.37 -23.02 15.08
C GLY A 681 -5.45 -22.28 15.89
N PRO A 682 -6.39 -23.03 16.51
CA PRO A 682 -7.52 -22.46 17.22
C PRO A 682 -7.21 -22.05 18.65
N LYS A 683 -7.92 -21.01 19.10
CA LYS A 683 -7.79 -20.44 20.45
C LYS A 683 -8.77 -21.03 21.47
N TYR A 684 -9.61 -21.99 21.11
CA TYR A 684 -10.68 -22.47 21.99
C TYR A 684 -10.18 -23.20 23.23
N HIS A 685 -8.97 -23.77 23.18
CA HIS A 685 -8.38 -24.48 24.31
C HIS A 685 -7.88 -23.54 25.43
N LEU A 686 -7.84 -22.25 25.14
CA LEU A 686 -7.31 -21.24 26.04
C LEU A 686 -8.40 -20.66 26.94
N GLU A 687 -8.09 -20.55 28.22
CA GLU A 687 -8.98 -19.99 29.23
C GLU A 687 -9.29 -18.50 28.97
N ARG A 688 -10.56 -18.14 29.18
CA ARG A 688 -11.10 -16.77 29.02
C ARG A 688 -11.18 -16.04 30.36
N ARG A 689 -11.34 -14.73 30.33
CA ARG A 689 -11.57 -13.88 31.53
C ARG A 689 -13.01 -14.02 32.06
N LEU A 690 -13.47 -15.24 32.32
CA LEU A 690 -14.79 -15.46 32.89
C LEU A 690 -14.81 -15.14 34.40
N PRO A 691 -15.91 -14.59 34.94
CA PRO A 691 -17.16 -14.26 34.25
C PRO A 691 -17.18 -12.86 33.59
N THR A 692 -16.08 -12.11 33.61
CA THR A 692 -15.99 -10.72 33.11
C THR A 692 -16.35 -10.61 31.63
N ASP A 693 -15.68 -11.39 30.78
CA ASP A 693 -16.04 -11.56 29.39
C ASP A 693 -15.54 -12.92 28.86
N GLY A 694 -16.26 -13.51 27.91
CA GLY A 694 -15.88 -14.80 27.30
C GLY A 694 -15.03 -14.68 26.03
N THR A 695 -14.51 -13.49 25.71
CA THR A 695 -13.74 -13.20 24.48
C THR A 695 -12.24 -13.13 24.75
N HIS A 696 -11.83 -12.32 25.73
CA HIS A 696 -10.44 -12.08 26.09
C HIS A 696 -9.88 -13.26 26.89
N LEU A 697 -8.60 -13.53 26.69
CA LEU A 697 -7.84 -14.58 27.37
C LEU A 697 -7.46 -14.14 28.78
N SER A 698 -7.29 -15.11 29.67
CA SER A 698 -6.58 -14.90 30.94
C SER A 698 -5.10 -14.52 30.68
N ALA A 699 -4.40 -13.96 31.67
CA ALA A 699 -2.99 -13.57 31.51
C ALA A 699 -2.11 -14.77 31.10
N VAL A 700 -2.29 -15.90 31.81
CA VAL A 700 -1.60 -17.17 31.53
C VAL A 700 -1.90 -17.67 30.12
N SER A 701 -3.15 -17.63 29.69
CA SER A 701 -3.56 -18.04 28.34
C SER A 701 -3.02 -17.10 27.26
N SER A 702 -2.93 -15.81 27.53
CA SER A 702 -2.36 -14.82 26.61
C SER A 702 -0.87 -15.09 26.37
N LYS A 703 -0.12 -15.32 27.46
CA LYS A 703 1.29 -15.71 27.43
C LYS A 703 1.50 -16.99 26.63
N LEU A 704 0.75 -18.03 26.99
CA LEU A 704 0.78 -19.31 26.29
C LEU A 704 0.50 -19.14 24.80
N TRP A 705 -0.52 -18.35 24.45
CA TRP A 705 -0.85 -18.06 23.06
C TRP A 705 0.27 -17.35 22.30
N GLY A 706 0.98 -16.43 22.96
CA GLY A 706 2.22 -15.87 22.44
C GLY A 706 3.24 -16.93 22.07
N GLU A 707 3.51 -17.87 22.98
CA GLU A 707 4.45 -18.96 22.73
C GLU A 707 4.03 -19.84 21.54
N TYR A 708 2.73 -20.08 21.34
CA TYR A 708 2.22 -20.76 20.13
C TYR A 708 2.58 -19.99 18.84
N HIS A 709 2.42 -18.67 18.83
CA HIS A 709 2.80 -17.83 17.68
C HIS A 709 4.30 -17.90 17.38
N GLY A 710 5.15 -17.74 18.41
CA GLY A 710 6.60 -17.83 18.24
C GLY A 710 7.06 -19.21 17.77
N ARG A 711 6.44 -20.29 18.28
CA ARG A 711 6.71 -21.67 17.83
C ARG A 711 6.28 -21.89 16.38
N ALA A 712 5.11 -21.37 15.97
CA ALA A 712 4.61 -21.51 14.62
C ALA A 712 5.53 -20.80 13.61
N LEU A 713 5.94 -19.55 13.90
CA LEU A 713 6.90 -18.80 13.09
C LEU A 713 8.27 -19.49 13.01
N ARG A 714 8.72 -20.12 14.11
CA ARG A 714 9.98 -20.88 14.15
C ARG A 714 9.94 -22.14 13.30
N SER A 715 8.84 -22.89 13.36
CA SER A 715 8.73 -24.22 12.73
C SER A 715 8.26 -24.17 11.29
N GLY A 716 7.46 -23.17 10.91
CA GLY A 716 6.76 -23.13 9.61
C GLY A 716 5.76 -24.29 9.42
N GLN A 717 5.45 -25.01 10.50
CA GLN A 717 4.62 -26.22 10.44
C GLN A 717 3.15 -25.85 10.20
N LEU A 718 2.49 -26.60 9.32
CA LEU A 718 1.04 -26.46 9.12
C LEU A 718 0.27 -26.81 10.41
N PRO A 719 -0.87 -26.14 10.67
CA PRO A 719 -1.69 -26.47 11.83
C PRO A 719 -2.28 -27.88 11.70
N LEU A 720 -2.80 -28.42 12.80
CA LEU A 720 -3.54 -29.68 12.75
C LEU A 720 -4.89 -29.49 12.03
N HIS A 721 -5.05 -30.06 10.84
CA HIS A 721 -6.20 -29.84 9.97
C HIS A 721 -6.62 -31.10 9.22
N VAL A 722 -7.88 -31.16 8.79
CA VAL A 722 -8.37 -32.23 7.91
C VAL A 722 -7.83 -32.01 6.50
N SER A 723 -7.11 -32.99 5.97
CA SER A 723 -6.44 -32.93 4.66
C SER A 723 -7.07 -33.83 3.60
N SER A 724 -7.98 -34.72 3.99
CA SER A 724 -8.73 -35.58 3.07
C SER A 724 -10.13 -35.86 3.63
N TYR A 725 -11.12 -35.95 2.75
CA TYR A 725 -12.50 -36.27 3.06
C TYR A 725 -13.00 -37.31 2.07
N SER A 726 -13.69 -38.33 2.57
CA SER A 726 -14.42 -39.30 1.73
C SER A 726 -15.66 -39.77 2.46
N ARG A 727 -16.72 -40.10 1.72
CA ARG A 727 -17.94 -40.71 2.28
C ARG A 727 -18.32 -41.96 1.51
N SER A 728 -18.62 -43.03 2.24
CA SER A 728 -19.21 -44.26 1.72
C SER A 728 -20.44 -44.60 2.53
N GLY A 729 -21.62 -44.42 1.92
CA GLY A 729 -22.90 -44.55 2.62
C GLY A 729 -22.98 -43.66 3.87
N ALA A 730 -23.28 -44.25 5.02
CA ALA A 730 -23.36 -43.52 6.29
C ALA A 730 -21.99 -43.18 6.92
N VAL A 731 -20.87 -43.61 6.33
CA VAL A 731 -19.53 -43.46 6.93
C VAL A 731 -18.74 -42.39 6.20
N ILE A 732 -18.28 -41.38 6.95
CA ILE A 732 -17.35 -40.35 6.50
C ILE A 732 -15.98 -40.65 7.11
N THR A 733 -14.95 -40.68 6.28
CA THR A 733 -13.55 -40.85 6.69
C THR A 733 -12.77 -39.58 6.42
N LEU A 734 -12.15 -39.03 7.45
CA LEU A 734 -11.31 -37.85 7.40
C LEU A 734 -9.86 -38.25 7.66
N GLY A 735 -8.94 -37.86 6.78
CA GLY A 735 -7.51 -37.88 7.09
C GLY A 735 -7.05 -36.52 7.62
N VAL A 736 -6.20 -36.52 8.64
CA VAL A 736 -5.72 -35.31 9.32
C VAL A 736 -4.21 -35.16 9.09
N SER A 737 -3.75 -33.95 8.77
CA SER A 737 -2.35 -33.59 8.54
C SER A 737 -1.93 -32.39 9.39
N GLY A 738 -0.64 -32.03 9.36
CA GLY A 738 -0.06 -30.97 10.18
C GLY A 738 0.03 -31.34 11.67
N GLY A 739 0.26 -30.33 12.53
CA GLY A 739 0.73 -30.59 13.89
C GLY A 739 2.11 -31.25 13.88
N ASP A 740 2.55 -31.80 15.00
CA ASP A 740 3.90 -32.40 15.13
C ASP A 740 4.07 -33.74 14.39
N GLY A 741 3.05 -34.16 13.62
CA GLY A 741 3.00 -35.43 12.91
C GLY A 741 2.58 -36.63 13.76
N SER A 742 2.40 -36.47 15.08
CA SER A 742 2.00 -37.56 15.98
C SER A 742 0.54 -38.00 15.77
N GLY A 743 0.14 -39.09 16.43
CA GLY A 743 -1.23 -39.59 16.39
C GLY A 743 -2.22 -38.68 17.13
N LEU A 744 -3.47 -38.70 16.67
CA LEU A 744 -4.58 -37.95 17.26
C LEU A 744 -5.01 -38.55 18.60
N VAL A 745 -5.37 -37.66 19.52
CA VAL A 745 -5.86 -37.99 20.85
C VAL A 745 -7.15 -37.23 21.11
N VAL A 746 -8.10 -37.91 21.75
CA VAL A 746 -9.29 -37.29 22.32
C VAL A 746 -8.96 -36.80 23.73
N ASP A 747 -9.07 -35.49 23.94
CA ASP A 747 -8.79 -34.83 25.21
C ASP A 747 -10.01 -34.02 25.66
N THR A 748 -10.89 -34.70 26.41
CA THR A 748 -12.08 -34.08 27.01
C THR A 748 -11.81 -33.43 28.37
N VAL A 749 -10.57 -33.49 28.86
CA VAL A 749 -10.18 -32.93 30.16
C VAL A 749 -9.78 -31.48 30.00
N GLN A 750 -8.91 -31.17 29.03
CA GLN A 750 -8.51 -29.80 28.75
C GLN A 750 -9.58 -29.03 27.96
N VAL A 751 -10.29 -29.70 27.05
CA VAL A 751 -11.36 -29.10 26.25
C VAL A 751 -12.59 -29.99 26.33
N SER A 752 -13.65 -29.54 27.01
CA SER A 752 -14.83 -30.37 27.22
C SER A 752 -15.51 -30.73 25.90
N ASP A 753 -16.09 -31.92 25.82
CA ASP A 753 -16.79 -32.34 24.60
C ASP A 753 -18.07 -31.50 24.41
N PRO A 754 -18.20 -30.70 23.34
CA PRO A 754 -19.45 -30.01 23.02
C PRO A 754 -20.54 -31.00 22.52
N GLY A 755 -20.21 -32.28 22.37
CA GLY A 755 -21.00 -33.36 21.80
C GLY A 755 -20.39 -33.82 20.46
N ASN A 756 -20.30 -35.13 20.27
CA ASN A 756 -19.68 -35.75 19.09
C ASN A 756 -18.24 -35.25 18.83
N LEU A 757 -17.48 -34.95 19.90
CA LEU A 757 -16.13 -34.40 19.84
C LEU A 757 -16.01 -33.06 19.09
N GLY A 758 -17.12 -32.34 18.91
CA GLY A 758 -17.18 -31.11 18.11
C GLY A 758 -17.40 -31.33 16.61
N ILE A 759 -17.70 -32.56 16.19
CA ILE A 759 -18.03 -32.86 14.79
C ILE A 759 -19.54 -32.75 14.56
N GLN A 760 -19.93 -32.03 13.51
CA GLN A 760 -21.32 -31.79 13.16
C GLN A 760 -21.59 -32.16 11.71
N TRP A 761 -22.79 -32.68 11.45
CA TRP A 761 -23.29 -32.93 10.11
C TRP A 761 -24.64 -32.25 9.93
N TRP A 762 -24.81 -31.59 8.80
CA TRP A 762 -26.09 -31.03 8.37
C TRP A 762 -26.38 -31.50 6.95
N ASP A 763 -27.60 -31.90 6.67
CA ASP A 763 -28.06 -32.18 5.31
C ASP A 763 -29.47 -31.64 5.10
N ASN A 764 -29.86 -31.53 3.84
CA ASN A 764 -31.20 -31.09 3.42
C ASN A 764 -32.09 -32.27 2.99
N THR A 765 -31.75 -33.49 3.40
CA THR A 765 -32.55 -34.65 3.02
C THR A 765 -33.92 -34.60 3.69
N ALA A 766 -34.92 -35.26 3.09
CA ALA A 766 -36.26 -35.34 3.68
C ALA A 766 -36.29 -36.05 5.06
N SER A 767 -35.20 -36.72 5.43
CA SER A 767 -35.01 -37.34 6.75
C SER A 767 -33.58 -37.08 7.21
N PRO A 768 -33.31 -35.90 7.79
CA PRO A 768 -31.95 -35.45 8.10
C PRO A 768 -31.17 -36.46 8.91
N ARG A 769 -29.92 -36.73 8.50
CA ARG A 769 -29.03 -37.64 9.23
C ARG A 769 -28.31 -36.88 10.33
N ASN A 770 -28.05 -37.57 11.43
CA ASN A 770 -27.27 -37.04 12.55
C ASN A 770 -25.97 -37.82 12.68
N VAL A 771 -24.97 -37.23 13.33
CA VAL A 771 -23.77 -37.97 13.75
C VAL A 771 -24.17 -38.99 14.82
N LEU A 772 -23.93 -40.26 14.54
CA LEU A 772 -24.14 -41.40 15.45
C LEU A 772 -22.91 -41.65 16.32
N SER A 773 -21.70 -41.59 15.73
CA SER A 773 -20.45 -41.79 16.47
C SER A 773 -19.26 -41.14 15.75
N VAL A 774 -18.24 -40.78 16.53
CA VAL A 774 -16.95 -40.29 16.04
C VAL A 774 -15.84 -41.15 16.66
N ASN A 775 -15.06 -41.82 15.82
CA ASN A 775 -13.91 -42.63 16.25
C ASN A 775 -12.61 -41.99 15.75
N VAL A 776 -11.62 -41.85 16.63
CA VAL A 776 -10.31 -41.28 16.34
C VAL A 776 -9.26 -42.39 16.44
N SER A 777 -8.48 -42.61 15.39
CA SER A 777 -7.41 -43.62 15.37
C SER A 777 -6.28 -43.20 14.45
N GLY A 778 -5.04 -43.22 14.95
CA GLY A 778 -3.88 -42.75 14.19
C GLY A 778 -4.08 -41.32 13.73
N ARG A 779 -4.07 -41.08 12.41
CA ARG A 779 -4.36 -39.77 11.80
C ARG A 779 -5.69 -39.74 11.03
N THR A 780 -6.62 -40.56 11.48
CA THR A 780 -7.93 -40.74 10.84
C THR A 780 -9.06 -40.50 11.84
N ILE A 781 -10.09 -39.79 11.38
CA ILE A 781 -11.36 -39.62 12.09
C ILE A 781 -12.45 -40.28 11.26
N ILE A 782 -13.17 -41.23 11.87
CA ILE A 782 -14.30 -41.92 11.24
C ILE A 782 -15.59 -41.41 11.88
N VAL A 783 -16.42 -40.75 11.09
CA VAL A 783 -17.73 -40.24 11.49
C VAL A 783 -18.79 -41.16 10.90
N THR A 784 -19.61 -41.75 11.76
CA THR A 784 -20.75 -42.57 11.33
C THR A 784 -22.03 -41.77 11.51
N LEU A 785 -22.85 -41.69 10.47
CA LEU A 785 -24.15 -41.05 10.50
C LEU A 785 -25.26 -42.07 10.85
N THR A 786 -26.42 -41.58 11.27
CA THR A 786 -27.60 -42.43 11.58
C THR A 786 -28.17 -43.17 10.37
N GLY A 787 -27.74 -42.82 9.16
CA GLY A 787 -28.10 -43.49 7.91
C GLY A 787 -27.39 -42.85 6.73
N ASP A 788 -27.48 -43.46 5.55
CA ASP A 788 -26.94 -42.89 4.31
C ASP A 788 -27.77 -41.63 3.91
N PRO A 789 -27.11 -40.48 3.69
CA PRO A 789 -27.76 -39.30 3.09
C PRO A 789 -28.21 -39.49 1.62
N GLY A 790 -27.85 -40.59 0.95
CA GLY A 790 -28.26 -40.91 -0.43
C GLY A 790 -27.30 -40.41 -1.52
N VAL A 791 -27.75 -40.32 -2.78
CA VAL A 791 -26.99 -39.83 -3.98
C VAL A 791 -27.38 -38.39 -4.39
N LEU A 792 -26.60 -37.71 -5.25
CA LEU A 792 -26.59 -36.24 -5.41
C LEU A 792 -27.66 -35.89 -6.44
N GLY A 793 -28.76 -35.28 -6.00
CA GLY A 793 -29.89 -34.89 -6.84
C GLY A 793 -29.86 -33.43 -7.34
N GLY A 794 -28.69 -32.77 -7.29
CA GLY A 794 -28.51 -31.35 -7.62
C GLY A 794 -28.70 -30.42 -6.41
N ALA A 795 -27.74 -29.49 -6.22
CA ALA A 795 -27.47 -28.68 -5.03
C ALA A 795 -26.84 -29.43 -3.82
N VAL A 796 -26.09 -28.68 -3.00
CA VAL A 796 -25.34 -29.13 -1.81
C VAL A 796 -26.10 -30.20 -1.03
N ARG A 797 -25.52 -31.40 -0.87
CA ARG A 797 -26.20 -32.51 -0.16
C ARG A 797 -26.02 -32.41 1.35
N GLY A 798 -24.79 -32.17 1.79
CA GLY A 798 -24.47 -32.12 3.21
C GLY A 798 -23.29 -31.20 3.51
N VAL A 799 -23.21 -30.77 4.76
CA VAL A 799 -22.15 -29.94 5.30
C VAL A 799 -21.60 -30.63 6.53
N LEU A 800 -20.29 -30.90 6.53
CA LEU A 800 -19.55 -31.36 7.69
C LEU A 800 -18.90 -30.15 8.36
N GLY A 801 -19.17 -29.93 9.64
CA GLY A 801 -18.54 -28.91 10.47
C GLY A 801 -17.52 -29.53 11.43
N ILE A 802 -16.35 -28.91 11.52
CA ILE A 802 -15.30 -29.26 12.48
C ILE A 802 -15.21 -28.13 13.51
N GLY A 803 -15.55 -28.44 14.75
CA GLY A 803 -15.41 -27.53 15.88
C GLY A 803 -16.30 -26.29 15.82
N LEU A 804 -17.45 -26.36 15.15
CA LEU A 804 -18.37 -25.22 14.97
C LEU A 804 -19.53 -25.20 15.99
N LYS A 805 -19.46 -26.07 17.01
CA LYS A 805 -20.51 -26.21 18.03
C LYS A 805 -20.18 -25.42 19.28
N GLN A 806 -20.98 -24.40 19.58
CA GLN A 806 -20.98 -23.70 20.86
C GLN A 806 -22.01 -24.32 21.81
N THR A 807 -21.71 -24.37 23.11
CA THR A 807 -22.60 -24.88 24.17
C THR A 807 -23.06 -23.79 25.14
N VAL A 808 -22.32 -22.68 25.24
CA VAL A 808 -22.68 -21.53 26.08
C VAL A 808 -22.47 -20.26 25.28
N GLU A 809 -23.55 -19.49 25.06
CA GLU A 809 -23.49 -18.22 24.35
C GLU A 809 -22.57 -17.22 25.06
N GLY A 810 -21.77 -16.48 24.30
CA GLY A 810 -20.82 -15.48 24.83
C GLY A 810 -19.52 -16.05 25.41
N ASP A 811 -19.43 -17.37 25.66
CA ASP A 811 -18.17 -18.05 26.01
C ASP A 811 -17.51 -18.64 24.74
N TYR A 812 -16.27 -18.27 24.47
CA TYR A 812 -15.46 -18.79 23.35
C TYR A 812 -14.25 -19.62 23.81
N GLY A 813 -14.25 -20.05 25.07
CA GLY A 813 -13.20 -20.86 25.71
C GLY A 813 -13.43 -22.37 25.66
N PRO A 814 -12.67 -23.13 26.48
CA PRO A 814 -12.57 -24.59 26.36
C PRO A 814 -13.81 -25.36 26.84
N SER A 815 -14.75 -24.68 27.50
CA SER A 815 -15.94 -25.29 28.08
C SER A 815 -17.26 -24.85 27.43
N GLY A 816 -17.37 -23.61 26.97
CA GLY A 816 -18.58 -23.09 26.34
C GLY A 816 -18.47 -22.84 24.84
N GLY A 817 -17.27 -22.59 24.31
CA GLY A 817 -17.05 -22.10 22.95
C GLY A 817 -17.20 -23.13 21.82
N ASN A 818 -17.13 -22.62 20.58
CA ASN A 818 -16.92 -23.46 19.40
C ASN A 818 -15.58 -24.19 19.55
N ARG A 819 -15.56 -25.53 19.51
CA ARG A 819 -14.37 -26.33 19.81
C ARG A 819 -14.43 -27.77 19.32
N THR A 820 -13.28 -28.42 19.24
CA THR A 820 -13.18 -29.89 19.20
C THR A 820 -12.41 -30.37 20.43
N SER A 821 -12.64 -31.60 20.87
CA SER A 821 -11.82 -32.24 21.90
C SER A 821 -10.71 -33.11 21.28
N ILE A 822 -10.24 -32.76 20.07
CA ILE A 822 -9.27 -33.55 19.31
C ILE A 822 -7.99 -32.73 19.13
N ARG A 823 -6.85 -33.34 19.47
CA ARG A 823 -5.51 -32.76 19.33
C ARG A 823 -4.49 -33.81 18.91
N ASP A 824 -3.26 -33.39 18.67
CA ASP A 824 -2.11 -34.30 18.56
C ASP A 824 -1.51 -34.63 19.94
N SER A 825 -0.41 -35.38 19.94
CA SER A 825 0.33 -35.80 21.14
C SER A 825 1.63 -35.02 21.35
N CYS A 826 1.72 -33.78 20.83
CA CYS A 826 2.94 -32.99 20.91
C CYS A 826 3.44 -32.86 22.37
N PRO A 827 4.72 -33.22 22.64
CA PRO A 827 5.27 -33.21 23.99
C PRO A 827 5.77 -31.83 24.43
N ASP A 828 5.71 -30.83 23.55
CA ASP A 828 6.20 -29.49 23.82
C ASP A 828 5.53 -28.87 25.06
N LEU A 829 6.35 -28.19 25.85
CA LEU A 829 5.92 -27.42 27.00
C LEU A 829 6.25 -25.95 26.80
N SER A 830 5.41 -25.09 27.36
CA SER A 830 5.65 -23.65 27.42
C SER A 830 6.76 -23.32 28.42
N THR A 831 7.19 -22.06 28.45
CA THR A 831 8.13 -21.57 29.48
C THR A 831 7.59 -21.69 30.91
N GLN A 832 6.27 -21.83 31.05
CA GLN A 832 5.57 -22.05 32.32
C GLN A 832 5.30 -23.54 32.59
N GLY A 833 5.81 -24.45 31.75
CA GLY A 833 5.55 -25.89 31.86
C GLY A 833 4.15 -26.31 31.43
N LEU A 834 3.39 -25.44 30.75
CA LEU A 834 2.06 -25.77 30.25
C LEU A 834 2.15 -26.55 28.93
N PRO A 835 1.29 -27.54 28.69
CA PRO A 835 1.33 -28.29 27.45
C PRO A 835 1.00 -27.44 26.22
N MET A 836 1.72 -27.67 25.12
CA MET A 836 1.54 -26.95 23.86
C MET A 836 1.06 -27.88 22.72
N GLN A 837 -0.01 -28.65 22.94
CA GLN A 837 -0.51 -29.54 21.88
C GLN A 837 -1.15 -28.78 20.71
N ASN A 838 -1.08 -29.35 19.51
CA ASN A 838 -1.78 -28.75 18.36
C ASN A 838 -3.21 -29.28 18.34
N TRP A 839 -4.16 -28.34 18.39
CA TRP A 839 -5.60 -28.62 18.42
C TRP A 839 -6.18 -28.63 17.02
N LEU A 840 -7.14 -29.51 16.74
CA LEU A 840 -7.76 -29.62 15.43
C LEU A 840 -8.51 -28.31 15.11
N CYS A 841 -8.13 -27.69 13.99
CA CYS A 841 -8.69 -26.41 13.55
C CYS A 841 -10.20 -26.49 13.26
N HIS A 842 -10.87 -25.36 13.43
CA HIS A 842 -12.20 -25.12 12.88
C HIS A 842 -12.19 -25.25 11.37
N ASP A 843 -13.17 -25.95 10.82
CA ASP A 843 -13.28 -26.14 9.37
C ASP A 843 -14.71 -26.47 8.95
N ARG A 844 -14.97 -26.43 7.64
CA ARG A 844 -16.25 -26.78 7.04
C ARG A 844 -16.04 -27.40 5.66
N PHE A 845 -16.68 -28.54 5.42
CA PHE A 845 -16.69 -29.23 4.14
C PHE A 845 -18.10 -29.31 3.57
N ILE A 846 -18.24 -29.12 2.26
CA ILE A 846 -19.49 -29.25 1.51
C ILE A 846 -19.42 -30.50 0.64
N GLU A 847 -20.40 -31.39 0.76
CA GLU A 847 -20.46 -32.59 -0.06
C GLU A 847 -20.83 -32.27 -1.52
N GLY A 848 -19.99 -32.70 -2.46
CA GLY A 848 -20.14 -32.45 -3.92
C GLY A 848 -19.11 -31.50 -4.51
N ASP A 849 -18.23 -30.93 -3.68
CA ASP A 849 -16.96 -30.34 -4.12
C ASP A 849 -15.89 -31.44 -4.04
N ASP A 850 -15.65 -32.15 -5.14
CA ASP A 850 -14.58 -33.16 -5.26
C ASP A 850 -13.16 -32.55 -5.21
N THR A 851 -13.09 -31.23 -5.06
CA THR A 851 -11.87 -30.45 -4.95
C THR A 851 -11.92 -29.68 -3.64
N PHE A 852 -10.82 -29.71 -2.88
CA PHE A 852 -10.51 -28.87 -1.72
C PHE A 852 -10.45 -27.36 -2.07
N THR A 853 -11.27 -26.90 -3.00
CA THR A 853 -11.27 -25.54 -3.50
C THR A 853 -12.46 -24.82 -2.90
N PRO A 854 -12.25 -23.73 -2.14
CA PRO A 854 -13.35 -22.86 -1.77
C PRO A 854 -14.00 -22.31 -3.04
N ARG A 855 -15.31 -22.45 -3.17
CA ARG A 855 -16.04 -21.67 -4.18
C ARG A 855 -16.12 -20.21 -3.72
N PRO A 856 -15.84 -19.25 -4.62
CA PRO A 856 -16.00 -17.81 -4.35
C PRO A 856 -17.45 -17.45 -3.98
#